data_AF-A0A8H4EN32-F1
#
_entry.id   AF-A0A8H4EN32-F1
#
_cell.length_a   1.000
_cell.length_b   1.000
_cell.length_c   1.000
_cell.angle_alpha   90.00
_cell.angle_beta   90.00
_cell.angle_gamma   90.00
#
_symmetry.space_group_name_H-M   'P 1'
#
loop_
_entity.id
_entity.type
_entity.pdbx_description
1 polymer ?
#
loop_
_entity_poly.entity_id
_entity_poly.type
_entity_poly.pdbx_seq_one_letter_code
_entity_poly.pdbx_strand_id
1 'polypeptide(L)'
;MDPFHFMLKKQYSLLFLTLVMICITRIVFASEVKTSLGLIPSPDIPGIPKEGNDYSKLLAYSLYFYEAQRSGILPSDNRVTWRHNSALDDGKDKGVDLTGGYYDAGDYVKFTLTLSWTLSIVSWGAIEWFEGYQLSNQTQYLYDMIKWGTDWLIKAHPKPDQLFIQVGSSTLDNKFWGPDTNIPYPRPSTDVNSTAHGTDVAAETAAALASSAILFRDFYNDTAYANKLLSHATSIYTFAESLNLTLSSTVLSNGIYGYSTSEYYDKLIYGAIWLYRATYQSQYLDKAIKYYNIYNNMSYSFREMSWDDQIGACYILLSQIYSGKSNPNSTFWRNVTENYLDYLISNNTGSSCNFTSGGLFWCSDDSKQDSIPVSLYSAFGYLMYSSYATTTEKANKYRNFVTSQINYLFGANPMKMVYVVAVHPNSPKNPHHAGAHGGTNVENLFDPPETKYPLYGAIVGGPSMNDSYLDLRNDIIQSEVALDYNAAFQGIMAYYVIDTYVPISPSSPNEPINPINPVRIVASTFQKQKIIIIAVSCSVFFLLLILSAVLYKYKRSKDDQKKPSDLEKDRQERKLKKLKDLEEIIPKEPGNLEANNMKELTAPDDNLEKNPAELSNIEENKQKGPKDLEENNLKESNNLEENNPKESNDLEENDLKEPSELEENNQKIPNDFEENNLKESNEPGKNNQKEPTDLEENNLKESNSLENNNLKEPSDLEENNQKIPSDLKENNQKIPSDINESNQKDSNSLEENNQKEQNDLAESNQKIPRNLEENNLKESIGLVESTQKDPGDLGESNQTILNVLEENNQKQSNGIEENNQKKQSDIENNNKEKRSDLEENNK
;
A
#
# COMPACT_ATOMS: atom_id res chain seq x y z
N MET A 1 -72.98 5.97 -1.70
CA MET A 1 -71.71 5.22 -1.58
C MET A 1 -71.51 4.87 -0.12
N ASP A 2 -71.40 3.58 0.17
CA ASP A 2 -71.36 3.03 1.53
C ASP A 2 -70.07 3.49 2.27
N PRO A 3 -70.18 4.16 3.44
CA PRO A 3 -69.04 4.58 4.25
C PRO A 3 -68.10 3.43 4.62
N PHE A 4 -68.62 2.20 4.67
CA PHE A 4 -67.85 1.00 4.98
C PHE A 4 -66.82 0.67 3.88
N HIS A 5 -67.19 0.91 2.62
CA HIS A 5 -66.32 0.63 1.46
C HIS A 5 -65.14 1.61 1.37
N PHE A 6 -65.32 2.86 1.82
CA PHE A 6 -64.25 3.85 1.87
C PHE A 6 -63.22 3.58 2.99
N MET A 7 -63.68 3.08 4.15
CA MET A 7 -62.78 2.71 5.25
C MET A 7 -61.92 1.49 4.90
N LEU A 8 -62.50 0.45 4.30
CA LEU A 8 -61.75 -0.73 3.85
C LEU A 8 -60.65 -0.33 2.86
N LYS A 9 -60.94 0.53 1.87
CA LYS A 9 -59.93 1.00 0.89
C LYS A 9 -58.76 1.75 1.55
N LYS A 10 -59.03 2.54 2.58
CA LYS A 10 -58.00 3.27 3.33
C LYS A 10 -57.16 2.35 4.22
N GLN A 11 -57.76 1.35 4.84
CA GLN A 11 -57.05 0.35 5.64
C GLN A 11 -56.15 -0.52 4.77
N TYR A 12 -56.63 -0.98 3.61
CA TYR A 12 -55.80 -1.70 2.64
C TYR A 12 -54.68 -0.83 2.06
N SER A 13 -54.94 0.44 1.79
CA SER A 13 -53.91 1.37 1.30
C SER A 13 -52.83 1.64 2.36
N LEU A 14 -53.22 1.76 3.64
CA LEU A 14 -52.27 1.92 4.73
C LEU A 14 -51.48 0.64 4.98
N LEU A 15 -52.13 -0.53 4.97
CA LEU A 15 -51.48 -1.83 5.13
C LEU A 15 -50.47 -2.07 4.00
N PHE A 16 -50.85 -1.73 2.76
CA PHE A 16 -50.00 -1.78 1.58
C PHE A 16 -48.81 -0.82 1.71
N LEU A 17 -49.01 0.41 2.17
CA LEU A 17 -47.89 1.34 2.42
C LEU A 17 -46.95 0.84 3.52
N THR A 18 -47.46 0.27 4.61
CA THR A 18 -46.61 -0.34 5.64
C THR A 18 -45.86 -1.57 5.11
N LEU A 19 -46.50 -2.41 4.29
CA LEU A 19 -45.84 -3.56 3.66
C LEU A 19 -44.77 -3.11 2.66
N VAL A 20 -45.05 -2.08 1.86
CA VAL A 20 -44.06 -1.46 0.95
C VAL A 20 -42.93 -0.83 1.74
N MET A 21 -43.20 -0.12 2.83
CA MET A 21 -42.15 0.45 3.69
C MET A 21 -41.35 -0.64 4.41
N ILE A 22 -41.98 -1.72 4.87
CA ILE A 22 -41.29 -2.88 5.45
C ILE A 22 -40.42 -3.56 4.38
N CYS A 23 -40.92 -3.74 3.16
CA CYS A 23 -40.16 -4.26 2.03
C CYS A 23 -39.02 -3.33 1.64
N ILE A 24 -39.22 -2.01 1.59
CA ILE A 24 -38.16 -1.02 1.29
C ILE A 24 -37.14 -1.03 2.43
N THR A 25 -37.55 -1.02 3.70
CA THR A 25 -36.58 -1.16 4.81
C THR A 25 -35.87 -2.50 4.76
N ARG A 26 -36.55 -3.61 4.43
CA ARG A 26 -35.88 -4.91 4.25
C ARG A 26 -34.97 -4.93 3.04
N ILE A 27 -35.27 -4.20 1.96
CA ILE A 27 -34.40 -4.04 0.79
C ILE A 27 -33.21 -3.14 1.13
N VAL A 28 -33.41 -2.08 1.94
CA VAL A 28 -32.35 -1.17 2.41
C VAL A 28 -31.45 -1.83 3.47
N PHE A 29 -32.00 -2.69 4.32
CA PHE A 29 -31.23 -3.51 5.28
C PHE A 29 -30.67 -4.78 4.62
N ALA A 30 -31.26 -5.28 3.53
CA ALA A 30 -30.69 -6.35 2.71
C ALA A 30 -29.74 -5.83 1.62
N SER A 31 -29.62 -4.52 1.40
CA SER A 31 -28.65 -3.94 0.46
C SER A 31 -27.26 -3.72 1.07
N GLU A 32 -27.04 -4.07 2.33
CA GLU A 32 -25.70 -4.39 2.83
C GLU A 32 -25.44 -5.90 2.71
N VAL A 33 -25.74 -6.50 1.54
CA VAL A 33 -24.95 -7.66 1.13
C VAL A 33 -23.56 -7.09 0.87
N LYS A 34 -22.66 -7.19 1.86
CA LYS A 34 -21.23 -7.08 1.62
C LYS A 34 -20.93 -8.06 0.50
N THR A 35 -20.72 -7.56 -0.72
CA THR A 35 -20.34 -8.37 -1.86
C THR A 35 -19.00 -8.98 -1.50
N SER A 36 -19.01 -10.28 -1.18
CA SER A 36 -17.77 -11.05 -1.13
C SER A 36 -17.01 -10.80 -2.43
N LEU A 37 -15.69 -10.67 -2.32
CA LEU A 37 -14.78 -10.56 -3.46
C LEU A 37 -14.68 -11.88 -4.24
N GLY A 38 -15.44 -12.91 -3.84
CA GLY A 38 -15.49 -14.21 -4.52
C GLY A 38 -14.22 -15.03 -4.34
N LEU A 39 -13.41 -14.72 -3.31
CA LEU A 39 -12.13 -15.40 -3.09
C LEU A 39 -12.32 -16.91 -2.99
N ILE A 40 -11.35 -17.67 -3.50
CA ILE A 40 -11.34 -19.12 -3.32
C ILE A 40 -11.20 -19.48 -1.83
N PRO A 41 -11.61 -20.70 -1.41
CA PRO A 41 -11.36 -21.16 -0.05
C PRO A 41 -9.89 -21.05 0.32
N SER A 42 -9.60 -20.54 1.52
CA SER A 42 -8.22 -20.32 1.94
C SER A 42 -7.44 -21.64 1.97
N PRO A 43 -6.22 -21.69 1.40
CA PRO A 43 -5.38 -22.89 1.43
C PRO A 43 -4.98 -23.22 2.87
N ASP A 44 -4.57 -24.45 3.12
CA ASP A 44 -4.09 -24.92 4.44
C ASP A 44 -2.67 -24.40 4.75
N ILE A 45 -2.52 -23.07 4.73
CA ILE A 45 -1.29 -22.37 5.08
C ILE A 45 -1.48 -21.75 6.48
N PRO A 46 -0.60 -22.02 7.46
CA PRO A 46 -0.68 -21.42 8.79
C PRO A 46 -0.79 -19.89 8.73
N GLY A 47 -1.59 -19.26 9.58
CA GLY A 47 -1.72 -17.80 9.62
C GLY A 47 -2.61 -17.15 8.56
N ILE A 48 -3.01 -17.87 7.51
CA ILE A 48 -4.03 -17.39 6.57
C ILE A 48 -5.43 -17.61 7.18
N PRO A 49 -6.25 -16.56 7.38
CA PRO A 49 -7.59 -16.71 7.93
C PRO A 49 -8.49 -17.61 7.08
N LYS A 50 -9.14 -18.61 7.70
CA LYS A 50 -10.15 -19.46 7.04
C LYS A 50 -11.48 -18.74 6.89
N GLU A 51 -11.87 -18.03 7.95
CA GLU A 51 -13.08 -17.25 8.08
C GLU A 51 -12.75 -15.76 8.24
N GLY A 52 -13.77 -14.90 8.23
CA GLY A 52 -13.60 -13.44 8.33
C GLY A 52 -13.75 -12.73 6.99
N ASN A 53 -13.41 -11.45 6.98
CA ASN A 53 -13.54 -10.61 5.80
C ASN A 53 -12.46 -10.96 4.76
N ASP A 54 -12.83 -10.93 3.48
CA ASP A 54 -11.93 -11.11 2.32
C ASP A 54 -10.70 -10.20 2.39
N TYR A 55 -10.82 -8.95 2.89
CA TYR A 55 -9.66 -8.06 3.07
C TYR A 55 -8.64 -8.57 4.10
N SER A 56 -9.09 -9.25 5.16
CA SER A 56 -8.20 -9.86 6.15
C SER A 56 -7.41 -11.01 5.54
N LYS A 57 -8.03 -11.79 4.65
CA LYS A 57 -7.37 -12.86 3.90
C LYS A 57 -6.33 -12.30 2.92
N LEU A 58 -6.70 -11.26 2.17
CA LEU A 58 -5.82 -10.60 1.22
C LEU A 58 -4.58 -9.98 1.90
N LEU A 59 -4.76 -9.36 3.07
CA LEU A 59 -3.66 -8.85 3.87
C LEU A 59 -2.70 -9.99 4.27
N ALA A 60 -3.24 -11.12 4.75
CA ALA A 60 -2.45 -12.30 5.12
C ALA A 60 -1.73 -12.93 3.92
N TYR A 61 -2.39 -13.02 2.76
CA TYR A 61 -1.78 -13.52 1.53
C TYR A 61 -0.62 -12.64 1.07
N SER A 62 -0.78 -11.32 1.10
CA SER A 62 0.32 -10.44 0.70
C SER A 62 1.52 -10.53 1.65
N LEU A 63 1.32 -10.84 2.95
CA LEU A 63 2.44 -11.14 3.87
C LEU A 63 3.09 -12.50 3.57
N TYR A 64 2.32 -13.49 3.14
CA TYR A 64 2.85 -14.77 2.67
C TYR A 64 3.70 -14.60 1.39
N PHE A 65 3.32 -13.71 0.48
CA PHE A 65 4.16 -13.35 -0.67
C PHE A 65 5.55 -12.87 -0.24
N TYR A 66 5.64 -11.96 0.75
CA TYR A 66 6.93 -11.51 1.25
C TYR A 66 7.76 -12.67 1.83
N GLU A 67 7.16 -13.59 2.59
CA GLU A 67 7.86 -14.80 3.06
C GLU A 67 8.43 -15.61 1.88
N ALA A 68 7.69 -15.70 0.77
CA ALA A 68 8.11 -16.38 -0.44
C ALA A 68 9.24 -15.68 -1.19
N GLN A 69 9.59 -14.44 -0.84
CA GLN A 69 10.74 -13.69 -1.37
C GLN A 69 12.01 -13.76 -0.51
N ARG A 70 11.97 -14.35 0.70
CA ARG A 70 13.11 -14.33 1.64
C ARG A 70 14.36 -15.03 1.09
N SER A 71 15.54 -14.42 1.15
CA SER A 71 16.85 -15.03 0.85
C SER A 71 17.59 -15.39 2.15
N GLY A 72 18.63 -16.25 2.12
CA GLY A 72 19.43 -16.62 3.29
C GLY A 72 18.91 -17.86 4.03
N ILE A 73 19.21 -17.96 5.33
CA ILE A 73 18.75 -19.07 6.19
C ILE A 73 17.32 -18.79 6.64
N LEU A 74 16.36 -19.55 6.11
CA LEU A 74 14.94 -19.43 6.45
C LEU A 74 14.68 -19.88 7.90
N PRO A 75 13.70 -19.27 8.58
CA PRO A 75 13.38 -19.65 9.95
C PRO A 75 12.71 -21.03 10.01
N SER A 76 12.79 -21.71 11.16
CA SER A 76 12.28 -23.07 11.33
C SER A 76 10.76 -23.19 11.18
N ASP A 77 10.04 -22.08 11.37
CA ASP A 77 8.59 -21.95 11.21
C ASP A 77 8.19 -21.39 9.82
N ASN A 78 9.12 -21.40 8.85
CA ASN A 78 8.84 -21.00 7.46
C ASN A 78 7.58 -21.69 6.92
N ARG A 79 6.59 -20.90 6.50
CA ARG A 79 5.32 -21.39 5.97
C ARG A 79 5.40 -21.77 4.48
N VAL A 80 6.38 -21.24 3.77
CA VAL A 80 6.55 -21.44 2.33
C VAL A 80 7.35 -22.71 2.07
N THR A 81 6.65 -23.84 2.03
CA THR A 81 7.26 -25.19 2.03
C THR A 81 8.15 -25.52 0.83
N TRP A 82 8.05 -24.76 -0.26
CA TRP A 82 8.85 -24.94 -1.47
C TRP A 82 10.08 -24.02 -1.54
N ARG A 83 10.28 -23.15 -0.54
CA ARG A 83 11.46 -22.29 -0.39
C ARG A 83 12.50 -22.96 0.51
N HIS A 84 13.78 -22.70 0.23
CA HIS A 84 14.92 -23.29 0.91
C HIS A 84 15.91 -22.22 1.38
N ASN A 85 16.83 -22.64 2.25
CA ASN A 85 18.02 -21.85 2.51
C ASN A 85 18.77 -21.62 1.20
N SER A 86 19.05 -20.35 0.87
CA SER A 86 19.61 -19.98 -0.43
C SER A 86 20.58 -18.80 -0.31
N ALA A 87 21.47 -18.67 -1.31
CA ALA A 87 22.44 -17.57 -1.40
C ALA A 87 23.29 -17.35 -0.11
N LEU A 88 23.73 -18.47 0.50
CA LEU A 88 24.44 -18.49 1.79
C LEU A 88 25.87 -17.92 1.75
N ASP A 89 26.34 -17.58 0.55
CA ASP A 89 27.67 -17.01 0.30
C ASP A 89 27.61 -15.51 -0.02
N ASP A 90 26.42 -14.90 0.01
CA ASP A 90 26.23 -13.47 -0.26
C ASP A 90 27.09 -12.61 0.67
N GLY A 91 27.90 -11.72 0.09
CA GLY A 91 28.84 -10.84 0.80
C GLY A 91 30.26 -11.39 0.99
N LYS A 92 30.50 -12.69 0.76
CA LYS A 92 31.84 -13.30 0.92
C LYS A 92 32.90 -12.66 0.03
N ASP A 93 32.52 -12.21 -1.17
CA ASP A 93 33.40 -11.51 -2.13
C ASP A 93 33.93 -10.18 -1.57
N LYS A 94 33.29 -9.63 -0.55
CA LYS A 94 33.67 -8.38 0.14
C LYS A 94 34.05 -8.58 1.61
N GLY A 95 34.09 -9.84 2.08
CA GLY A 95 34.43 -10.16 3.46
C GLY A 95 33.39 -9.71 4.49
N VAL A 96 32.12 -9.64 4.09
CA VAL A 96 30.97 -9.30 4.96
C VAL A 96 29.90 -10.38 4.88
N ASP A 97 28.98 -10.42 5.85
CA ASP A 97 27.78 -11.25 5.78
C ASP A 97 26.64 -10.43 5.18
N LEU A 98 26.21 -10.75 3.96
CA LEU A 98 25.03 -10.18 3.31
C LEU A 98 23.94 -11.23 3.08
N THR A 99 23.98 -12.35 3.80
CA THR A 99 22.89 -13.35 3.79
C THR A 99 21.63 -12.80 4.44
N GLY A 100 20.46 -13.27 4.01
CA GLY A 100 19.17 -12.71 4.41
C GLY A 100 18.59 -11.77 3.34
N GLY A 101 17.62 -10.97 3.76
CA GLY A 101 16.96 -10.00 2.89
C GLY A 101 15.94 -10.65 1.96
N TYR A 102 15.51 -9.90 0.95
CA TYR A 102 14.50 -10.37 0.00
C TYR A 102 15.05 -10.35 -1.42
N TYR A 103 14.66 -11.33 -2.22
CA TYR A 103 14.72 -11.26 -3.67
C TYR A 103 13.66 -10.28 -4.17
N ASP A 104 14.01 -9.52 -5.19
CA ASP A 104 13.25 -8.35 -5.59
C ASP A 104 11.96 -8.66 -6.32
N ALA A 105 12.03 -9.51 -7.34
CA ALA A 105 10.90 -9.81 -8.21
C ALA A 105 10.77 -11.32 -8.47
N GLY A 106 10.56 -11.72 -9.73
CA GLY A 106 10.65 -13.11 -10.16
C GLY A 106 12.07 -13.69 -10.21
N ASP A 107 13.09 -12.85 -9.96
CA ASP A 107 14.52 -13.12 -10.04
C ASP A 107 15.13 -13.43 -8.65
N TYR A 108 16.46 -13.56 -8.59
CA TYR A 108 17.20 -13.78 -7.33
C TYR A 108 18.22 -12.66 -7.01
N VAL A 109 18.10 -11.48 -7.61
CA VAL A 109 18.91 -10.32 -7.25
C VAL A 109 18.28 -9.61 -6.04
N LYS A 110 19.13 -9.04 -5.19
CA LYS A 110 18.69 -8.24 -4.05
C LYS A 110 19.01 -6.78 -4.31
N PHE A 111 17.97 -5.95 -4.46
CA PHE A 111 18.11 -4.52 -4.67
C PHE A 111 17.72 -3.74 -3.41
N THR A 112 18.64 -2.91 -2.94
CA THR A 112 18.45 -2.17 -1.68
C THR A 112 17.43 -1.04 -1.84
N LEU A 113 17.36 -0.43 -3.03
CA LEU A 113 16.49 0.70 -3.31
C LEU A 113 15.00 0.32 -3.21
N THR A 114 14.58 -0.69 -3.96
CA THR A 114 13.20 -1.20 -3.99
C THR A 114 12.80 -1.86 -2.67
N LEU A 115 13.72 -2.57 -2.01
CA LEU A 115 13.48 -3.08 -0.66
C LEU A 115 13.25 -1.93 0.34
N SER A 116 14.07 -0.88 0.28
CA SER A 116 13.93 0.25 1.19
C SER A 116 12.61 0.99 0.98
N TRP A 117 12.23 1.23 -0.29
CA TRP A 117 10.93 1.79 -0.64
C TRP A 117 9.76 0.91 -0.17
N THR A 118 9.87 -0.40 -0.35
CA THR A 118 8.87 -1.36 0.14
C THR A 118 8.70 -1.25 1.65
N LEU A 119 9.80 -1.28 2.41
CA LEU A 119 9.78 -1.22 3.87
C LEU A 119 9.26 0.12 4.37
N SER A 120 9.58 1.24 3.70
CA SER A 120 9.11 2.58 4.08
C SER A 120 7.60 2.74 3.85
N ILE A 121 7.08 2.28 2.71
CA ILE A 121 5.64 2.31 2.41
C ILE A 121 4.84 1.36 3.30
N VAL A 122 5.28 0.12 3.50
CA VAL A 122 4.58 -0.83 4.39
C VAL A 122 4.60 -0.31 5.82
N SER A 123 5.74 0.24 6.30
CA SER A 123 5.81 0.87 7.62
C SER A 123 4.87 2.07 7.73
N TRP A 124 4.79 2.92 6.69
CA TRP A 124 3.88 4.06 6.69
C TRP A 124 2.42 3.64 6.79
N GLY A 125 1.99 2.68 5.98
CA GLY A 125 0.64 2.12 6.05
C GLY A 125 0.34 1.46 7.39
N ALA A 126 1.31 0.73 7.96
CA ALA A 126 1.18 0.12 9.27
C ALA A 126 1.09 1.14 10.41
N ILE A 127 1.86 2.22 10.37
CA ILE A 127 1.78 3.31 11.37
C ILE A 127 0.40 3.95 11.37
N GLU A 128 -0.21 4.17 10.20
CA GLU A 128 -1.54 4.79 10.11
C GLU A 128 -2.67 3.79 10.41
N TRP A 129 -2.52 2.50 10.05
CA TRP A 129 -3.60 1.50 10.08
C TRP A 129 -3.23 0.19 10.79
N PHE A 130 -2.44 0.28 11.86
CA PHE A 130 -2.00 -0.87 12.64
C PHE A 130 -3.14 -1.75 13.14
N GLU A 131 -4.27 -1.13 13.50
CA GLU A 131 -5.49 -1.83 13.93
C GLU A 131 -5.97 -2.85 12.90
N GLY A 132 -5.78 -2.61 11.60
CA GLY A 132 -6.13 -3.57 10.54
C GLY A 132 -5.33 -4.87 10.64
N TYR A 133 -4.06 -4.80 11.02
CA TYR A 133 -3.22 -5.97 11.29
C TYR A 133 -3.65 -6.69 12.57
N GLN A 134 -4.08 -5.95 13.60
CA GLN A 134 -4.60 -6.55 14.83
C GLN A 134 -5.91 -7.30 14.59
N LEU A 135 -6.86 -6.66 13.91
CA LEU A 135 -8.18 -7.23 13.60
C LEU A 135 -8.11 -8.45 12.69
N SER A 136 -7.08 -8.54 11.86
CA SER A 136 -6.82 -9.69 10.97
C SER A 136 -5.87 -10.74 11.55
N ASN A 137 -5.39 -10.54 12.78
CA ASN A 137 -4.39 -11.38 13.43
C ASN A 137 -3.09 -11.53 12.61
N GLN A 138 -2.66 -10.46 11.94
CA GLN A 138 -1.47 -10.41 11.08
C GLN A 138 -0.30 -9.61 11.67
N THR A 139 -0.44 -9.13 12.91
CA THR A 139 0.58 -8.31 13.60
C THR A 139 1.96 -9.00 13.66
N GLN A 140 2.02 -10.30 13.96
CA GLN A 140 3.30 -11.02 14.01
C GLN A 140 3.93 -11.17 12.61
N TYR A 141 3.13 -11.50 11.60
CA TYR A 141 3.64 -11.64 10.23
C TYR A 141 4.14 -10.31 9.66
N LEU A 142 3.51 -9.18 10.02
CA LEU A 142 4.01 -7.85 9.72
C LEU A 142 5.33 -7.57 10.44
N TYR A 143 5.43 -7.89 11.74
CA TYR A 143 6.67 -7.77 12.52
C TYR A 143 7.81 -8.53 11.81
N ASP A 144 7.57 -9.80 11.47
CA ASP A 144 8.57 -10.66 10.83
C ASP A 144 8.95 -10.16 9.44
N MET A 145 7.98 -9.63 8.66
CA MET A 145 8.22 -9.08 7.34
C MET A 145 9.17 -7.87 7.40
N ILE A 146 8.85 -6.88 8.24
CA ILE A 146 9.67 -5.66 8.37
C ILE A 146 11.01 -5.99 9.01
N LYS A 147 11.03 -6.85 10.03
CA LYS A 147 12.26 -7.22 10.73
C LYS A 147 13.25 -7.92 9.80
N TRP A 148 12.78 -8.85 8.97
CA TRP A 148 13.64 -9.57 8.02
C TRP A 148 14.35 -8.63 7.04
N GLY A 149 13.62 -7.65 6.50
CA GLY A 149 14.20 -6.66 5.58
C GLY A 149 15.15 -5.71 6.29
N THR A 150 14.76 -5.20 7.46
CA THR A 150 15.60 -4.27 8.22
C THR A 150 16.85 -4.91 8.83
N ASP A 151 16.80 -6.18 9.23
CA ASP A 151 17.99 -6.94 9.65
C ASP A 151 19.01 -7.02 8.50
N TRP A 152 18.53 -7.21 7.25
CA TRP A 152 19.40 -7.20 6.08
C TRP A 152 19.95 -5.80 5.76
N LEU A 153 19.13 -4.74 5.85
CA LEU A 153 19.62 -3.36 5.68
C LEU A 153 20.68 -2.98 6.72
N ILE A 154 20.57 -3.48 7.96
CA ILE A 154 21.61 -3.35 8.98
C ILE A 154 22.91 -4.02 8.53
N LYS A 155 22.84 -5.26 8.01
CA LYS A 155 24.02 -5.97 7.48
C LYS A 155 24.63 -5.27 6.27
N ALA A 156 23.78 -4.71 5.39
CA ALA A 156 24.18 -3.95 4.22
C ALA A 156 24.87 -2.62 4.57
N HIS A 157 24.72 -2.12 5.79
CA HIS A 157 25.43 -0.94 6.31
C HIS A 157 26.43 -1.35 7.43
N PRO A 158 27.56 -1.99 7.08
CA PRO A 158 28.53 -2.47 8.07
C PRO A 158 29.39 -1.35 8.66
N LYS A 159 29.46 -0.19 8.01
CA LYS A 159 30.28 0.96 8.40
C LYS A 159 29.54 2.27 8.09
N PRO A 160 29.82 3.37 8.81
CA PRO A 160 29.10 4.63 8.64
C PRO A 160 29.10 5.22 7.23
N ASP A 161 30.12 4.93 6.42
CA ASP A 161 30.38 5.48 5.09
C ASP A 161 30.30 4.41 3.98
N GLN A 162 29.59 3.30 4.24
CA GLN A 162 29.44 2.20 3.30
C GLN A 162 28.04 1.59 3.37
N LEU A 163 27.39 1.47 2.21
CA LEU A 163 26.11 0.79 2.05
C LEU A 163 26.15 -0.13 0.84
N PHE A 164 25.91 -1.42 1.04
CA PHE A 164 25.69 -2.37 -0.04
C PHE A 164 24.34 -2.13 -0.68
N ILE A 165 24.31 -1.93 -1.99
CA ILE A 165 23.13 -1.54 -2.75
C ILE A 165 22.57 -2.67 -3.60
N GLN A 166 23.41 -3.66 -3.94
CA GLN A 166 23.02 -4.80 -4.75
C GLN A 166 23.83 -6.04 -4.40
N VAL A 167 23.17 -7.21 -4.40
CA VAL A 167 23.84 -8.52 -4.36
C VAL A 167 23.25 -9.43 -5.43
N GLY A 168 24.10 -9.94 -6.32
CA GLY A 168 23.71 -10.74 -7.48
C GLY A 168 23.96 -10.01 -8.82
N SER A 169 24.07 -10.79 -9.88
CA SER A 169 24.28 -10.28 -11.25
C SER A 169 23.04 -10.54 -12.08
N SER A 170 22.34 -9.48 -12.48
CA SER A 170 21.14 -9.57 -13.32
C SER A 170 21.42 -10.24 -14.67
N THR A 171 22.64 -10.13 -15.19
CA THR A 171 23.03 -10.85 -16.42
C THR A 171 23.06 -12.37 -16.24
N LEU A 172 23.48 -12.86 -15.06
CA LEU A 172 23.47 -14.29 -14.76
C LEU A 172 22.08 -14.75 -14.36
N ASP A 173 21.37 -13.93 -13.58
CA ASP A 173 20.02 -14.21 -13.10
C ASP A 173 19.03 -14.32 -14.26
N ASN A 174 19.06 -13.38 -15.21
CA ASN A 174 18.18 -13.39 -16.40
C ASN A 174 18.41 -14.60 -17.33
N LYS A 175 19.49 -15.37 -17.14
CA LYS A 175 19.78 -16.61 -17.87
C LYS A 175 19.45 -17.87 -17.07
N PHE A 176 18.95 -17.70 -15.86
CA PHE A 176 18.58 -18.76 -14.96
C PHE A 176 17.07 -18.78 -14.77
N TRP A 177 16.51 -19.98 -14.80
CA TRP A 177 15.12 -20.20 -14.43
C TRP A 177 15.07 -21.47 -13.59
N GLY A 178 14.54 -21.40 -12.39
CA GLY A 178 14.49 -22.55 -11.49
C GLY A 178 14.35 -22.18 -10.01
N PRO A 179 14.41 -23.18 -9.12
CA PRO A 179 14.28 -22.98 -7.68
C PRO A 179 15.50 -22.30 -7.06
N ASP A 180 15.33 -21.85 -5.82
CA ASP A 180 16.32 -21.12 -5.03
C ASP A 180 17.52 -21.97 -4.55
N THR A 181 17.49 -23.29 -4.80
CA THR A 181 18.56 -24.21 -4.42
C THR A 181 19.77 -24.17 -5.35
N ASN A 182 19.59 -23.70 -6.61
CA ASN A 182 20.61 -23.76 -7.65
C ASN A 182 20.90 -22.40 -8.29
N ILE A 183 20.74 -21.32 -7.52
CA ILE A 183 21.02 -19.96 -8.00
C ILE A 183 22.47 -19.88 -8.49
N PRO A 184 22.74 -19.34 -9.71
CA PRO A 184 24.08 -19.25 -10.26
C PRO A 184 25.02 -18.37 -9.45
N TYR A 185 26.31 -18.69 -9.53
CA TYR A 185 27.43 -17.89 -9.01
C TYR A 185 28.35 -17.46 -10.17
N PRO A 186 29.10 -16.35 -10.03
CA PRO A 186 29.21 -15.49 -8.85
C PRO A 186 27.98 -14.60 -8.60
N ARG A 187 27.73 -14.30 -7.31
CA ARG A 187 26.73 -13.32 -6.86
C ARG A 187 27.47 -12.09 -6.28
N PRO A 188 27.93 -11.15 -7.13
CA PRO A 188 28.77 -10.04 -6.69
C PRO A 188 28.01 -9.09 -5.77
N SER A 189 28.72 -8.51 -4.80
CA SER A 189 28.20 -7.50 -3.89
C SER A 189 28.68 -6.11 -4.31
N THR A 190 27.76 -5.18 -4.55
CA THR A 190 28.05 -3.81 -4.98
C THR A 190 27.67 -2.82 -3.88
N ASP A 191 28.58 -1.92 -3.53
CA ASP A 191 28.40 -0.91 -2.50
C ASP A 191 28.60 0.52 -3.01
N VAL A 192 27.87 1.45 -2.41
CA VAL A 192 28.21 2.87 -2.41
C VAL A 192 29.04 3.17 -1.17
N ASN A 193 30.04 4.03 -1.30
CA ASN A 193 30.97 4.36 -0.23
C ASN A 193 31.59 5.75 -0.44
N SER A 194 32.54 6.11 0.41
CA SER A 194 33.23 7.42 0.37
C SER A 194 33.98 7.74 -0.94
N THR A 195 34.17 6.76 -1.84
CA THR A 195 34.83 6.94 -3.13
C THR A 195 33.88 6.78 -4.33
N ALA A 196 32.78 6.07 -4.14
CA ALA A 196 31.75 5.81 -5.14
C ALA A 196 30.39 6.08 -4.48
N HIS A 197 29.97 7.35 -4.51
CA HIS A 197 28.87 7.85 -3.69
C HIS A 197 27.50 7.59 -4.31
N GLY A 198 26.48 7.39 -3.49
CA GLY A 198 25.09 7.20 -3.94
C GLY A 198 24.10 7.78 -2.93
N THR A 199 23.65 9.01 -3.20
CA THR A 199 22.78 9.79 -2.31
C THR A 199 21.36 9.24 -2.26
N ASP A 200 20.79 8.93 -3.42
CA ASP A 200 19.44 8.41 -3.61
C ASP A 200 19.16 7.17 -2.74
N VAL A 201 19.87 6.07 -2.98
CA VAL A 201 19.65 4.80 -2.26
C VAL A 201 19.99 4.90 -0.77
N ALA A 202 20.97 5.71 -0.39
CA ALA A 202 21.30 5.95 1.01
C ALA A 202 20.17 6.71 1.72
N ALA A 203 19.67 7.80 1.13
CA ALA A 203 18.57 8.56 1.70
C ALA A 203 17.28 7.73 1.79
N GLU A 204 17.00 6.86 0.80
CA GLU A 204 15.87 5.94 0.85
C GLU A 204 16.03 4.86 1.93
N THR A 205 17.22 4.29 2.06
CA THR A 205 17.52 3.31 3.13
C THR A 205 17.35 3.93 4.52
N ALA A 206 17.73 5.19 4.68
CA ALA A 206 17.48 5.92 5.92
C ALA A 206 15.98 6.13 6.19
N ALA A 207 15.17 6.42 5.16
CA ALA A 207 13.71 6.51 5.28
C ALA A 207 13.10 5.17 5.74
N ALA A 208 13.51 4.06 5.14
CA ALA A 208 13.07 2.71 5.48
C ALA A 208 13.36 2.36 6.95
N LEU A 209 14.59 2.60 7.41
CA LEU A 209 15.00 2.31 8.78
C LEU A 209 14.34 3.26 9.79
N ALA A 210 14.19 4.54 9.48
CA ALA A 210 13.56 5.52 10.37
C ALA A 210 12.05 5.29 10.52
N SER A 211 11.33 5.01 9.42
CA SER A 211 9.92 4.65 9.47
C SER A 211 9.70 3.33 10.22
N SER A 212 10.52 2.31 9.95
CA SER A 212 10.48 1.05 10.69
C SER A 212 10.75 1.26 12.19
N ALA A 213 11.71 2.12 12.56
CA ALA A 213 12.01 2.41 13.97
C ALA A 213 10.79 2.97 14.73
N ILE A 214 9.97 3.80 14.08
CA ILE A 214 8.69 4.28 14.65
C ILE A 214 7.77 3.10 14.90
N LEU A 215 7.60 2.21 13.91
CA LEU A 215 6.72 1.05 14.03
C LEU A 215 7.15 0.12 15.19
N PHE A 216 8.44 -0.23 15.28
CA PHE A 216 8.96 -1.07 16.36
C PHE A 216 8.83 -0.45 17.74
N ARG A 217 9.10 0.86 17.86
CA ARG A 217 9.01 1.55 19.14
C ARG A 217 7.57 1.71 19.60
N ASP A 218 6.71 2.22 18.72
CA ASP A 218 5.41 2.77 19.13
C ASP A 218 4.30 1.71 19.08
N PHE A 219 4.45 0.65 18.27
CA PHE A 219 3.41 -0.37 18.07
C PHE A 219 3.81 -1.78 18.51
N TYR A 220 5.11 -2.12 18.44
CA TYR A 220 5.62 -3.41 18.93
C TYR A 220 6.27 -3.36 20.31
N ASN A 221 6.47 -2.16 20.87
CA ASN A 221 7.16 -1.95 22.14
C ASN A 221 8.60 -2.53 22.17
N ASP A 222 9.27 -2.60 21.01
CA ASP A 222 10.66 -3.05 20.86
C ASP A 222 11.60 -1.83 20.72
N THR A 223 11.77 -1.12 21.83
CA THR A 223 12.56 0.11 21.87
C THR A 223 14.05 -0.14 21.56
N ALA A 224 14.58 -1.29 21.96
CA ALA A 224 16.00 -1.62 21.74
C ALA A 224 16.29 -1.79 20.25
N TYR A 225 15.46 -2.56 19.54
CA TYR A 225 15.61 -2.72 18.09
C TYR A 225 15.32 -1.41 17.36
N ALA A 226 14.28 -0.66 17.75
CA ALA A 226 14.00 0.65 17.19
C ALA A 226 15.19 1.63 17.29
N ASN A 227 15.88 1.66 18.44
CA ASN A 227 17.08 2.49 18.61
C ASN A 227 18.23 2.04 17.71
N LYS A 228 18.39 0.72 17.51
CA LYS A 228 19.38 0.18 16.57
C LYS A 228 19.07 0.64 15.13
N LEU A 229 17.82 0.51 14.69
CA LEU A 229 17.37 0.98 13.38
C LEU A 229 17.62 2.49 13.20
N LEU A 230 17.24 3.29 14.19
CA LEU A 230 17.39 4.74 14.15
C LEU A 230 18.86 5.19 14.13
N SER A 231 19.75 4.46 14.80
CA SER A 231 21.18 4.69 14.74
C SER A 231 21.73 4.47 13.33
N HIS A 232 21.34 3.37 12.66
CA HIS A 232 21.71 3.13 11.27
C HIS A 232 21.09 4.18 10.33
N ALA A 233 19.81 4.49 10.47
CA ALA A 233 19.13 5.51 9.66
C ALA A 233 19.84 6.88 9.72
N THR A 234 20.22 7.31 10.92
CA THR A 234 20.93 8.58 11.15
C THR A 234 22.32 8.56 10.51
N SER A 235 23.05 7.45 10.66
CA SER A 235 24.38 7.28 10.06
C SER A 235 24.32 7.30 8.54
N ILE A 236 23.41 6.53 7.93
CA ILE A 236 23.26 6.42 6.48
C ILE A 236 22.82 7.75 5.87
N TYR A 237 21.87 8.46 6.49
CA TYR A 237 21.45 9.77 6.00
C TYR A 237 22.57 10.81 6.08
N THR A 238 23.38 10.75 7.15
CA THR A 238 24.59 11.59 7.26
C THR A 238 25.57 11.27 6.14
N PHE A 239 25.77 9.98 5.82
CA PHE A 239 26.57 9.57 4.68
C PHE A 239 26.01 10.10 3.36
N ALA A 240 24.70 9.99 3.11
CA ALA A 240 24.04 10.45 1.88
C ALA A 240 24.36 11.92 1.54
N GLU A 241 24.50 12.77 2.57
CA GLU A 241 24.83 14.20 2.47
C GLU A 241 26.33 14.53 2.61
N SER A 242 27.18 13.56 2.93
CA SER A 242 28.58 13.81 3.35
C SER A 242 29.53 14.19 2.20
N LEU A 243 29.14 13.91 0.96
CA LEU A 243 29.91 14.16 -0.26
C LEU A 243 29.06 14.90 -1.29
N ASN A 244 29.64 15.18 -2.46
CA ASN A 244 28.88 15.69 -3.60
C ASN A 244 27.73 14.73 -3.93
N LEU A 245 26.53 15.27 -4.09
CA LEU A 245 25.33 14.46 -4.32
C LEU A 245 25.41 13.78 -5.69
N THR A 246 25.23 12.46 -5.71
CA THR A 246 25.34 11.63 -6.91
C THR A 246 24.30 10.52 -6.89
N LEU A 247 23.88 10.07 -8.07
CA LEU A 247 23.01 8.91 -8.20
C LEU A 247 23.85 7.63 -8.02
N SER A 248 23.29 6.66 -7.29
CA SER A 248 23.89 5.35 -7.07
C SER A 248 24.11 4.56 -8.36
N SER A 249 23.33 4.85 -9.41
CA SER A 249 23.49 4.29 -10.75
C SER A 249 24.88 4.53 -11.35
N THR A 250 25.58 5.60 -10.92
CA THR A 250 26.96 5.89 -11.36
C THR A 250 27.98 4.86 -10.87
N VAL A 251 27.63 4.07 -9.85
CA VAL A 251 28.48 3.00 -9.28
C VAL A 251 28.21 1.66 -9.95
N LEU A 252 27.06 1.50 -10.62
CA LEU A 252 26.71 0.30 -11.36
C LEU A 252 27.54 0.26 -12.65
N SER A 253 28.43 -0.74 -12.79
CA SER A 253 29.24 -0.96 -13.99
C SER A 253 29.32 -2.45 -14.36
N ASN A 254 29.60 -2.75 -15.63
CA ASN A 254 29.85 -4.08 -16.21
C ASN A 254 28.78 -5.16 -15.92
N GLY A 255 27.73 -5.23 -16.73
CA GLY A 255 26.80 -6.39 -16.73
C GLY A 255 25.98 -6.57 -15.45
N ILE A 256 26.01 -5.59 -14.55
CA ILE A 256 25.20 -5.49 -13.34
C ILE A 256 24.16 -4.39 -13.63
N TYR A 257 23.01 -4.78 -14.17
CA TYR A 257 21.86 -3.90 -14.30
C TYR A 257 21.19 -3.77 -12.93
N GLY A 258 20.75 -2.58 -12.57
CA GLY A 258 20.01 -2.36 -11.33
C GLY A 258 19.08 -1.18 -11.44
N TYR A 259 18.21 -1.04 -10.45
CA TYR A 259 17.28 0.06 -10.34
C TYR A 259 18.05 1.39 -10.31
N SER A 260 17.75 2.25 -11.28
CA SER A 260 18.36 3.57 -11.40
C SER A 260 17.30 4.61 -11.10
N THR A 261 17.64 5.58 -10.25
CA THR A 261 16.76 6.72 -10.01
C THR A 261 17.01 7.84 -11.01
N SER A 262 15.99 8.64 -11.26
CA SER A 262 16.06 9.85 -12.08
C SER A 262 16.73 11.00 -11.32
N GLU A 263 16.61 11.02 -9.99
CA GLU A 263 17.06 12.12 -9.12
C GLU A 263 17.16 11.69 -7.62
N TYR A 264 17.70 12.56 -6.75
CA TYR A 264 18.01 12.25 -5.34
C TYR A 264 17.45 13.23 -4.28
N TYR A 265 16.94 14.40 -4.67
CA TYR A 265 16.37 15.40 -3.77
C TYR A 265 15.06 14.93 -3.15
N ASP A 266 14.15 14.31 -3.90
CA ASP A 266 12.96 13.65 -3.34
C ASP A 266 13.33 12.64 -2.25
N LYS A 267 14.36 11.80 -2.46
CA LYS A 267 14.83 10.82 -1.45
C LYS A 267 15.41 11.54 -0.23
N LEU A 268 16.19 12.62 -0.45
CA LEU A 268 16.70 13.44 0.64
C LEU A 268 15.57 14.10 1.46
N ILE A 269 14.53 14.61 0.81
CA ILE A 269 13.34 15.16 1.47
C ILE A 269 12.64 14.05 2.27
N TYR A 270 12.40 12.90 1.64
CA TYR A 270 11.70 11.76 2.22
C TYR A 270 12.42 11.19 3.44
N GLY A 271 13.72 10.92 3.34
CA GLY A 271 14.55 10.46 4.45
C GLY A 271 14.60 11.45 5.62
N ALA A 272 14.70 12.76 5.33
CA ALA A 272 14.65 13.78 6.36
C ALA A 272 13.28 13.85 7.07
N ILE A 273 12.18 13.73 6.33
CA ILE A 273 10.83 13.69 6.91
C ILE A 273 10.70 12.51 7.88
N TRP A 274 11.16 11.32 7.50
CA TRP A 274 11.08 10.15 8.35
C TRP A 274 12.00 10.24 9.57
N LEU A 275 13.21 10.75 9.42
CA LEU A 275 14.09 11.03 10.56
C LEU A 275 13.49 12.07 11.51
N TYR A 276 12.84 13.11 10.98
CA TYR A 276 12.10 14.06 11.81
C TYR A 276 10.96 13.36 12.58
N ARG A 277 10.14 12.55 11.89
CA ARG A 277 9.06 11.79 12.55
C ARG A 277 9.59 10.83 13.62
N ALA A 278 10.75 10.22 13.40
CA ALA A 278 11.32 9.23 14.30
C ALA A 278 12.07 9.84 15.51
N THR A 279 12.62 11.04 15.36
CA THR A 279 13.48 11.68 16.39
C THR A 279 12.88 12.91 17.03
N TYR A 280 11.90 13.55 16.37
CA TYR A 280 11.40 14.90 16.66
C TYR A 280 12.46 16.01 16.67
N GLN A 281 13.64 15.77 16.08
CA GLN A 281 14.69 16.77 15.98
C GLN A 281 14.41 17.70 14.79
N SER A 282 14.21 19.00 15.07
CA SER A 282 13.82 20.00 14.06
C SER A 282 14.82 20.11 12.90
N GLN A 283 16.10 19.82 13.13
CA GLN A 283 17.13 19.86 12.09
C GLN A 283 16.79 19.00 10.86
N TYR A 284 16.09 17.87 11.04
CA TYR A 284 15.69 17.03 9.92
C TYR A 284 14.52 17.65 9.15
N LEU A 285 13.55 18.26 9.84
CA LEU A 285 12.50 19.01 9.16
C LEU A 285 13.08 20.21 8.40
N ASP A 286 14.04 20.91 8.98
CA ASP A 286 14.74 22.03 8.31
C ASP A 286 15.46 21.54 7.03
N LYS A 287 16.08 20.36 7.07
CA LYS A 287 16.68 19.71 5.88
C LYS A 287 15.63 19.36 4.83
N ALA A 288 14.51 18.74 5.23
CA ALA A 288 13.42 18.42 4.31
C ALA A 288 12.91 19.68 3.57
N ILE A 289 12.69 20.78 4.30
CA ILE A 289 12.25 22.05 3.72
C ILE A 289 13.33 22.66 2.82
N LYS A 290 14.61 22.60 3.22
CA LYS A 290 15.73 23.05 2.38
C LYS A 290 15.76 22.33 1.03
N TYR A 291 15.71 20.99 1.04
CA TYR A 291 15.76 20.20 -0.19
C TYR A 291 14.49 20.34 -1.03
N TYR A 292 13.31 20.47 -0.40
CA TYR A 292 12.08 20.79 -1.10
C TYR A 292 12.19 22.10 -1.87
N ASN A 293 12.74 23.16 -1.27
CA ASN A 293 12.90 24.44 -1.96
C ASN A 293 13.85 24.33 -3.16
N ILE A 294 14.87 23.48 -3.09
CA ILE A 294 15.76 23.20 -4.22
C ILE A 294 14.99 22.48 -5.32
N TYR A 295 14.35 21.36 -5.00
CA TYR A 295 13.55 20.56 -5.93
C TYR A 295 12.46 21.40 -6.62
N ASN A 296 11.70 22.19 -5.85
CA ASN A 296 10.62 23.03 -6.36
C ASN A 296 11.11 24.11 -7.33
N ASN A 297 12.34 24.59 -7.19
CA ASN A 297 12.93 25.55 -8.14
C ASN A 297 13.36 24.91 -9.47
N MET A 298 13.50 23.58 -9.53
CA MET A 298 13.84 22.86 -10.76
C MET A 298 12.65 22.75 -11.72
N SER A 299 11.44 23.16 -11.29
CA SER A 299 10.22 23.24 -12.10
C SER A 299 9.83 21.91 -12.78
N TYR A 300 10.07 20.79 -12.10
CA TYR A 300 9.65 19.47 -12.57
C TYR A 300 8.12 19.37 -12.69
N SER A 301 7.67 18.64 -13.71
CA SER A 301 6.26 18.26 -13.82
C SER A 301 5.91 17.23 -12.73
N PHE A 302 4.70 17.30 -12.21
CA PHE A 302 4.24 16.31 -11.24
C PHE A 302 4.10 14.94 -11.89
N ARG A 303 4.70 13.92 -11.26
CA ARG A 303 4.55 12.50 -11.58
C ARG A 303 3.84 11.77 -10.45
N GLU A 304 3.28 10.62 -10.78
CA GLU A 304 2.82 9.60 -9.86
C GLU A 304 3.91 9.19 -8.87
N MET A 305 3.48 8.66 -7.73
CA MET A 305 4.39 8.20 -6.70
C MET A 305 4.92 6.79 -7.04
N SER A 306 6.23 6.60 -6.96
CA SER A 306 6.90 5.33 -7.23
C SER A 306 8.17 5.18 -6.39
N TRP A 307 8.87 4.05 -6.53
CA TRP A 307 10.20 3.90 -5.95
C TRP A 307 11.22 4.93 -6.52
N ASP A 308 10.97 5.44 -7.73
CA ASP A 308 11.79 6.47 -8.39
C ASP A 308 11.34 7.90 -8.08
N ASP A 309 10.05 8.19 -7.89
CA ASP A 309 9.59 9.56 -7.56
C ASP A 309 8.73 9.55 -6.29
N GLN A 310 9.28 10.12 -5.22
CA GLN A 310 8.67 10.11 -3.90
C GLN A 310 8.08 11.48 -3.50
N ILE A 311 8.08 12.45 -4.42
CA ILE A 311 7.69 13.82 -4.05
C ILE A 311 6.23 13.89 -3.61
N GLY A 312 5.37 13.07 -4.20
CA GLY A 312 3.98 12.91 -3.78
C GLY A 312 3.85 12.47 -2.33
N ALA A 313 4.66 11.48 -1.91
CA ALA A 313 4.73 11.04 -0.51
C ALA A 313 5.18 12.18 0.41
N CYS A 314 6.21 12.93 -0.01
CA CYS A 314 6.75 14.05 0.75
C CYS A 314 5.69 15.14 0.99
N TYR A 315 4.91 15.50 -0.03
CA TYR A 315 3.82 16.49 0.12
C TYR A 315 2.79 16.04 1.15
N ILE A 316 2.32 14.79 1.03
CA ILE A 316 1.34 14.22 1.95
C ILE A 316 1.90 14.21 3.38
N LEU A 317 3.11 13.70 3.58
CA LEU A 317 3.75 13.62 4.89
C LEU A 317 3.98 14.99 5.52
N LEU A 318 4.43 15.98 4.76
CA LEU A 318 4.59 17.35 5.25
C LEU A 318 3.23 17.96 5.61
N SER A 319 2.20 17.72 4.81
CA SER A 319 0.84 18.14 5.13
C SER A 319 0.34 17.51 6.43
N GLN A 320 0.60 16.21 6.65
CA GLN A 320 0.31 15.51 7.90
C GLN A 320 1.06 16.14 9.08
N ILE A 321 2.37 16.40 8.95
CA ILE A 321 3.19 17.03 9.98
C ILE A 321 2.66 18.41 10.36
N TYR A 322 2.28 19.22 9.38
CA TYR A 322 1.79 20.58 9.61
C TYR A 322 0.27 20.65 9.86
N SER A 323 -0.44 19.52 9.98
CA SER A 323 -1.90 19.46 10.18
C SER A 323 -2.37 19.85 11.60
N GLY A 324 -1.92 21.01 12.09
CA GLY A 324 -2.43 21.65 13.31
C GLY A 324 -3.41 22.79 13.01
N LYS A 325 -4.45 22.96 13.84
CA LYS A 325 -5.28 24.16 13.77
C LYS A 325 -4.42 25.38 14.10
N SER A 326 -4.44 26.40 13.24
CA SER A 326 -3.73 27.69 13.37
C SER A 326 -2.23 27.72 13.00
N ASN A 327 -1.70 26.74 12.27
CA ASN A 327 -0.35 26.85 11.67
C ASN A 327 -0.41 27.38 10.23
N PRO A 328 0.24 28.52 9.88
CA PRO A 328 0.26 29.06 8.51
C PRO A 328 0.79 28.06 7.47
N ASN A 329 1.79 27.26 7.82
CA ASN A 329 2.37 26.24 6.95
C ASN A 329 1.39 25.08 6.69
N SER A 330 0.39 24.89 7.55
CA SER A 330 -0.68 23.90 7.35
C SER A 330 -1.46 24.18 6.07
N THR A 331 -1.79 25.44 5.81
CA THR A 331 -2.50 25.84 4.59
C THR A 331 -1.60 25.70 3.37
N PHE A 332 -0.33 26.08 3.50
CA PHE A 332 0.65 25.91 2.42
C PHE A 332 0.76 24.45 1.99
N TRP A 333 1.04 23.52 2.91
CA TRP A 333 1.25 22.11 2.58
C TRP A 333 -0.01 21.38 2.12
N ARG A 334 -1.19 21.72 2.65
CA ARG A 334 -2.45 21.24 2.09
C ARG A 334 -2.65 21.71 0.66
N ASN A 335 -2.35 22.97 0.35
CA ASN A 335 -2.47 23.48 -1.01
C ASN A 335 -1.47 22.82 -1.96
N VAL A 336 -0.21 22.65 -1.54
CA VAL A 336 0.81 21.92 -2.33
C VAL A 336 0.34 20.50 -2.63
N THR A 337 -0.11 19.77 -1.60
CA THR A 337 -0.56 18.38 -1.74
C THR A 337 -1.82 18.28 -2.61
N GLU A 338 -2.81 19.15 -2.41
CA GLU A 338 -4.03 19.12 -3.20
C GLU A 338 -3.81 19.54 -4.64
N ASN A 339 -2.91 20.49 -4.90
CA ASN A 339 -2.54 20.85 -6.28
C ASN A 339 -1.91 19.66 -7.00
N TYR A 340 -1.02 18.94 -6.33
CA TYR A 340 -0.43 17.70 -6.83
C TYR A 340 -1.51 16.63 -7.12
N LEU A 341 -2.31 16.28 -6.11
CA LEU A 341 -3.35 15.25 -6.23
C LEU A 341 -4.45 15.66 -7.24
N ASP A 342 -4.84 16.92 -7.30
CA ASP A 342 -5.85 17.36 -8.26
C ASP A 342 -5.30 17.37 -9.69
N TYR A 343 -4.01 17.67 -9.88
CA TYR A 343 -3.34 17.67 -11.19
C TYR A 343 -3.28 16.26 -11.80
N LEU A 344 -2.94 15.23 -11.01
CA LEU A 344 -2.75 13.87 -11.54
C LEU A 344 -4.03 13.21 -12.05
N ILE A 345 -5.20 13.50 -11.47
CA ILE A 345 -6.48 12.89 -11.87
C ILE A 345 -7.36 13.80 -12.72
N SER A 346 -6.85 14.95 -13.18
CA SER A 346 -7.62 15.88 -14.01
C SER A 346 -7.36 15.69 -15.49
N ASN A 347 -8.42 15.37 -16.24
CA ASN A 347 -8.37 15.11 -17.68
C ASN A 347 -7.94 16.32 -18.57
N ASN A 348 -7.77 17.51 -17.99
CA ASN A 348 -7.57 18.78 -18.72
C ASN A 348 -6.25 19.51 -18.36
N THR A 349 -5.35 18.90 -17.60
CA THR A 349 -4.13 19.57 -17.08
C THR A 349 -2.85 19.25 -17.85
N GLY A 350 -2.93 18.43 -18.90
CA GLY A 350 -1.73 17.94 -19.59
C GLY A 350 -0.85 17.04 -18.72
N SER A 351 -1.43 16.45 -17.66
CA SER A 351 -0.77 15.38 -16.89
C SER A 351 -0.43 14.20 -17.81
N SER A 352 0.68 13.52 -17.53
CA SER A 352 1.04 12.24 -18.14
C SER A 352 0.07 11.12 -17.76
N CYS A 353 -0.79 11.35 -16.76
CA CYS A 353 -1.77 10.39 -16.26
C CYS A 353 -3.17 10.62 -16.83
N ASN A 354 -3.86 9.50 -17.09
CA ASN A 354 -5.22 9.43 -17.59
C ASN A 354 -5.89 8.15 -17.06
N PHE A 355 -7.04 7.79 -17.63
CA PHE A 355 -7.73 6.54 -17.35
C PHE A 355 -7.84 5.68 -18.61
N THR A 356 -7.67 4.37 -18.46
CA THR A 356 -8.04 3.40 -19.49
C THR A 356 -9.55 3.42 -19.74
N SER A 357 -10.00 2.73 -20.79
CA SER A 357 -11.43 2.59 -21.08
C SER A 357 -12.22 1.90 -19.95
N GLY A 358 -11.56 1.00 -19.23
CA GLY A 358 -12.06 0.29 -18.06
C GLY A 358 -11.96 1.06 -16.75
N GLY A 359 -11.31 2.22 -16.74
CA GLY A 359 -11.20 3.08 -15.56
C GLY A 359 -9.98 2.84 -14.67
N LEU A 360 -8.96 2.13 -15.16
CA LEU A 360 -7.66 2.03 -14.50
C LEU A 360 -6.93 3.36 -14.64
N PHE A 361 -6.41 3.88 -13.53
CA PHE A 361 -5.50 5.01 -13.52
C PHE A 361 -4.19 4.62 -14.19
N TRP A 362 -3.83 5.35 -15.25
CA TRP A 362 -2.74 5.01 -16.16
C TRP A 362 -1.84 6.23 -16.37
N CYS A 363 -0.57 6.12 -16.04
CA CYS A 363 0.44 7.13 -16.26
C CYS A 363 1.41 6.67 -17.36
N SER A 364 1.55 7.52 -18.39
CA SER A 364 1.96 7.11 -19.74
C SER A 364 3.30 6.38 -19.85
N ASP A 365 4.23 6.54 -18.92
CA ASP A 365 5.53 5.88 -18.96
C ASP A 365 5.61 4.74 -17.94
N ASP A 366 5.29 4.99 -16.68
CA ASP A 366 5.43 3.96 -15.63
C ASP A 366 4.37 2.85 -15.80
N SER A 367 3.11 3.19 -16.11
CA SER A 367 2.07 2.16 -16.30
C SER A 367 2.28 1.25 -17.52
N LYS A 368 3.19 1.58 -18.44
CA LYS A 368 3.59 0.64 -19.50
C LYS A 368 4.37 -0.55 -18.96
N GLN A 369 5.01 -0.40 -17.79
CA GLN A 369 5.77 -1.45 -17.12
C GLN A 369 4.93 -2.15 -16.05
N ASP A 370 4.12 -1.40 -15.29
CA ASP A 370 3.45 -1.91 -14.10
C ASP A 370 2.17 -1.14 -13.72
N SER A 371 1.16 -1.21 -14.59
CA SER A 371 -0.07 -0.44 -14.49
C SER A 371 -0.86 -0.62 -13.18
N ILE A 372 -0.91 -1.82 -12.59
CA ILE A 372 -1.60 -2.07 -11.31
C ILE A 372 -0.82 -1.46 -10.13
N PRO A 373 0.49 -1.71 -9.98
CA PRO A 373 1.33 -1.04 -8.97
C PRO A 373 1.24 0.49 -9.00
N VAL A 374 1.34 1.12 -10.17
CA VAL A 374 1.19 2.59 -10.32
C VAL A 374 -0.16 3.09 -9.78
N SER A 375 -1.25 2.38 -10.13
CA SER A 375 -2.58 2.68 -9.63
C SER A 375 -2.69 2.49 -8.11
N LEU A 376 -2.06 1.45 -7.56
CA LEU A 376 -2.05 1.17 -6.12
C LEU A 376 -1.27 2.21 -5.30
N TYR A 377 -0.08 2.63 -5.74
CA TYR A 377 0.68 3.70 -5.07
C TYR A 377 -0.09 5.01 -5.07
N SER A 378 -0.71 5.34 -6.19
CA SER A 378 -1.59 6.50 -6.28
C SER A 378 -2.77 6.35 -5.32
N ALA A 379 -3.53 5.24 -5.37
CA ALA A 379 -4.63 5.00 -4.45
C ALA A 379 -4.21 5.09 -2.97
N PHE A 380 -3.04 4.57 -2.61
CA PHE A 380 -2.49 4.68 -1.27
C PHE A 380 -2.26 6.15 -0.87
N GLY A 381 -1.58 6.95 -1.70
CA GLY A 381 -1.34 8.36 -1.42
C GLY A 381 -2.64 9.18 -1.25
N TYR A 382 -3.62 8.97 -2.12
CA TYR A 382 -4.92 9.64 -2.01
C TYR A 382 -5.67 9.21 -0.74
N LEU A 383 -5.56 7.94 -0.34
CA LEU A 383 -6.15 7.43 0.89
C LEU A 383 -5.51 8.07 2.12
N MET A 384 -4.17 8.11 2.17
CA MET A 384 -3.37 8.74 3.23
C MET A 384 -3.69 10.22 3.44
N TYR A 385 -4.04 10.92 2.35
CA TYR A 385 -4.36 12.35 2.40
C TYR A 385 -5.85 12.64 2.67
N SER A 386 -6.76 11.71 2.36
CA SER A 386 -8.21 12.00 2.31
C SER A 386 -8.82 12.61 3.59
N SER A 387 -8.28 12.30 4.77
CA SER A 387 -8.71 12.88 6.06
C SER A 387 -8.18 14.29 6.34
N TYR A 388 -7.18 14.73 5.57
CA TYR A 388 -6.50 16.02 5.69
C TYR A 388 -6.96 17.06 4.66
N ALA A 389 -7.80 16.65 3.70
CA ALA A 389 -8.31 17.51 2.65
C ALA A 389 -9.04 18.75 3.21
N THR A 390 -8.87 19.88 2.53
CA THR A 390 -9.42 21.20 2.91
C THR A 390 -10.94 21.23 2.93
N THR A 391 -11.60 20.39 2.13
CA THR A 391 -13.07 20.31 2.05
C THR A 391 -13.55 18.86 2.04
N THR A 392 -14.79 18.64 2.49
CA THR A 392 -15.48 17.35 2.39
C THR A 392 -15.61 16.88 0.95
N GLU A 393 -15.78 17.80 0.01
CA GLU A 393 -15.88 17.49 -1.42
C GLU A 393 -14.57 16.88 -1.95
N LYS A 394 -13.43 17.50 -1.64
CA LYS A 394 -12.11 16.95 -2.00
C LYS A 394 -11.85 15.61 -1.30
N ALA A 395 -12.16 15.52 -0.01
CA ALA A 395 -12.05 14.26 0.73
C ALA A 395 -12.84 13.12 0.04
N ASN A 396 -14.07 13.40 -0.40
CA ASN A 396 -14.89 12.43 -1.10
C ASN A 396 -14.37 12.14 -2.52
N LYS A 397 -13.90 13.15 -3.26
CA LYS A 397 -13.25 12.98 -4.57
C LYS A 397 -12.09 11.99 -4.48
N TYR A 398 -11.21 12.18 -3.49
CA TYR A 398 -10.05 11.31 -3.29
C TYR A 398 -10.46 9.89 -2.87
N ARG A 399 -11.39 9.72 -1.93
CA ARG A 399 -11.90 8.38 -1.56
C ARG A 399 -12.61 7.65 -2.70
N ASN A 400 -13.31 8.39 -3.56
CA ASN A 400 -13.98 7.81 -4.74
C ASN A 400 -12.95 7.32 -5.76
N PHE A 401 -11.86 8.06 -5.97
CA PHE A 401 -10.72 7.61 -6.77
C PHE A 401 -10.12 6.32 -6.20
N VAL A 402 -9.82 6.28 -4.91
CA VAL A 402 -9.31 5.06 -4.25
C VAL A 402 -10.26 3.89 -4.46
N THR A 403 -11.55 4.11 -4.21
CA THR A 403 -12.57 3.06 -4.37
C THR A 403 -12.65 2.56 -5.81
N SER A 404 -12.51 3.42 -6.82
CA SER A 404 -12.55 2.98 -8.23
C SER A 404 -11.34 2.11 -8.58
N GLN A 405 -10.14 2.46 -8.09
CA GLN A 405 -8.93 1.69 -8.36
C GLN A 405 -8.94 0.33 -7.63
N ILE A 406 -9.41 0.30 -6.39
CA ILE A 406 -9.54 -0.96 -5.63
C ILE A 406 -10.63 -1.86 -6.22
N ASN A 407 -11.74 -1.29 -6.68
CA ASN A 407 -12.74 -2.06 -7.42
C ASN A 407 -12.16 -2.60 -8.75
N TYR A 408 -11.35 -1.81 -9.47
CA TYR A 408 -10.70 -2.26 -10.69
C TYR A 408 -9.78 -3.46 -10.41
N LEU A 409 -8.95 -3.40 -9.36
CA LEU A 409 -8.07 -4.49 -8.92
C LEU A 409 -8.85 -5.79 -8.68
N PHE A 410 -10.06 -5.69 -8.13
CA PHE A 410 -10.90 -6.83 -7.74
C PHE A 410 -12.04 -7.16 -8.72
N GLY A 411 -11.87 -6.85 -10.01
CA GLY A 411 -12.76 -7.38 -11.06
C GLY A 411 -13.78 -6.39 -11.64
N ALA A 412 -13.82 -5.14 -11.16
CA ALA A 412 -14.54 -4.06 -11.84
C ALA A 412 -13.76 -3.51 -13.05
N ASN A 413 -13.17 -4.42 -13.83
CA ASN A 413 -12.44 -4.15 -15.06
C ASN A 413 -13.09 -4.91 -16.25
N PRO A 414 -12.71 -4.60 -17.50
CA PRO A 414 -13.23 -5.28 -18.69
C PRO A 414 -12.98 -6.80 -18.72
N MET A 415 -11.88 -7.27 -18.13
CA MET A 415 -11.50 -8.69 -18.09
C MET A 415 -12.15 -9.47 -16.93
N LYS A 416 -12.83 -8.78 -16.02
CA LYS A 416 -13.36 -9.35 -14.74
C LYS A 416 -12.28 -10.04 -13.89
N MET A 417 -11.03 -9.65 -14.11
CA MET A 417 -9.84 -10.21 -13.49
C MET A 417 -9.67 -9.71 -12.05
N VAL A 418 -9.20 -10.59 -11.16
CA VAL A 418 -8.68 -10.17 -9.86
C VAL A 418 -7.16 -10.21 -9.96
N TYR A 419 -6.50 -9.06 -10.03
CA TYR A 419 -5.04 -8.98 -10.31
C TYR A 419 -4.15 -9.32 -9.09
N VAL A 420 -4.65 -10.17 -8.20
CA VAL A 420 -3.91 -10.75 -7.08
C VAL A 420 -3.77 -12.24 -7.36
N VAL A 421 -2.54 -12.76 -7.37
CA VAL A 421 -2.23 -14.13 -7.81
C VAL A 421 -2.92 -15.18 -6.93
N ALA A 422 -3.56 -16.15 -7.59
CA ALA A 422 -4.13 -17.37 -6.99
C ALA A 422 -5.17 -17.21 -5.86
N VAL A 423 -5.77 -16.03 -5.65
CA VAL A 423 -6.77 -15.82 -4.58
C VAL A 423 -8.23 -15.88 -5.04
N HIS A 424 -8.48 -15.86 -6.36
CA HIS A 424 -9.80 -15.88 -6.97
C HIS A 424 -9.81 -16.82 -8.19
N PRO A 425 -10.94 -17.43 -8.60
CA PRO A 425 -10.99 -18.30 -9.79
C PRO A 425 -10.55 -17.62 -11.10
N ASN A 426 -10.64 -16.30 -11.16
CA ASN A 426 -10.21 -15.45 -12.27
C ASN A 426 -8.99 -14.58 -11.91
N SER A 427 -8.13 -15.08 -11.02
CA SER A 427 -6.82 -14.51 -10.74
C SER A 427 -5.77 -15.00 -11.75
N PRO A 428 -4.66 -14.25 -11.95
CA PRO A 428 -3.46 -14.79 -12.57
C PRO A 428 -2.98 -16.05 -11.87
N LYS A 429 -2.48 -16.99 -12.67
CA LYS A 429 -1.90 -18.26 -12.21
C LYS A 429 -0.45 -18.41 -12.62
N ASN A 430 0.02 -17.61 -13.58
CA ASN A 430 1.33 -17.77 -14.21
C ASN A 430 2.20 -16.52 -14.04
N PRO A 431 2.47 -16.05 -12.80
CA PRO A 431 3.39 -14.94 -12.61
C PRO A 431 4.78 -15.28 -13.16
N HIS A 432 5.47 -14.25 -13.67
CA HIS A 432 6.89 -14.33 -14.04
C HIS A 432 7.71 -14.48 -12.75
N HIS A 433 7.90 -15.71 -12.29
CA HIS A 433 8.64 -15.97 -11.06
C HIS A 433 9.34 -17.33 -11.12
N ALA A 434 10.68 -17.31 -11.10
CA ALA A 434 11.51 -18.49 -11.29
C ALA A 434 11.27 -19.57 -10.21
N GLY A 435 11.30 -19.16 -8.93
CA GLY A 435 11.14 -20.10 -7.81
C GLY A 435 9.75 -20.76 -7.74
N ALA A 436 8.69 -20.02 -8.03
CA ALA A 436 7.32 -20.52 -7.99
C ALA A 436 6.96 -21.42 -9.19
N HIS A 437 7.58 -21.19 -10.36
CA HIS A 437 7.23 -21.87 -11.62
C HIS A 437 7.25 -23.39 -11.50
N GLY A 438 8.34 -23.95 -10.96
CA GLY A 438 8.59 -25.39 -10.89
C GLY A 438 9.26 -26.01 -12.12
N GLY A 439 9.42 -25.25 -13.21
CA GLY A 439 10.25 -25.60 -14.36
C GLY A 439 11.64 -24.97 -14.28
N THR A 440 12.60 -25.48 -15.06
CA THR A 440 14.01 -25.05 -14.99
C THR A 440 14.64 -24.62 -16.32
N ASN A 441 13.82 -24.43 -17.37
CA ASN A 441 14.30 -24.06 -18.69
C ASN A 441 13.91 -22.61 -19.02
N VAL A 442 14.88 -21.70 -18.99
CA VAL A 442 14.66 -20.27 -19.29
C VAL A 442 14.17 -20.03 -20.72
N GLU A 443 14.52 -20.91 -21.66
CA GLU A 443 14.09 -20.84 -23.06
C GLU A 443 12.66 -21.40 -23.26
N ASN A 444 12.09 -22.06 -22.24
CA ASN A 444 10.73 -22.60 -22.29
C ASN A 444 9.99 -22.39 -20.96
N LEU A 445 9.41 -21.20 -20.81
CA LEU A 445 8.62 -20.81 -19.63
C LEU A 445 7.18 -21.37 -19.61
N PHE A 446 6.83 -22.21 -20.59
CA PHE A 446 5.52 -22.88 -20.70
C PHE A 446 5.54 -24.32 -20.16
N ASP A 447 6.66 -24.78 -19.60
CA ASP A 447 6.78 -26.12 -19.02
C ASP A 447 7.31 -26.05 -17.56
N PRO A 448 6.49 -26.38 -16.56
CA PRO A 448 5.08 -26.75 -16.67
C PRO A 448 4.18 -25.58 -17.11
N PRO A 449 3.03 -25.84 -17.77
CA PRO A 449 2.16 -24.78 -18.30
C PRO A 449 1.50 -23.92 -17.22
N GLU A 450 1.24 -24.49 -16.04
CA GLU A 450 0.75 -23.77 -14.88
C GLU A 450 1.81 -23.75 -13.78
N THR A 451 1.91 -22.64 -13.05
CA THR A 451 2.84 -22.49 -11.92
C THR A 451 2.62 -23.61 -10.91
N LYS A 452 3.68 -24.36 -10.59
CA LYS A 452 3.60 -25.48 -9.64
C LYS A 452 3.27 -25.03 -8.22
N TYR A 453 3.83 -23.89 -7.80
CA TYR A 453 3.63 -23.35 -6.46
C TYR A 453 2.87 -22.02 -6.54
N PRO A 454 1.56 -21.99 -6.22
CA PRO A 454 0.80 -20.75 -6.26
C PRO A 454 1.41 -19.68 -5.35
N LEU A 455 1.79 -18.55 -5.95
CA LEU A 455 2.41 -17.42 -5.26
C LEU A 455 1.32 -16.52 -4.67
N TYR A 456 0.59 -17.05 -3.68
CA TYR A 456 -0.57 -16.37 -3.09
C TYR A 456 -0.26 -14.94 -2.67
N GLY A 457 -1.12 -14.01 -3.09
CA GLY A 457 -1.09 -12.62 -2.64
C GLY A 457 -0.16 -11.71 -3.44
N ALA A 458 0.66 -12.24 -4.35
CA ALA A 458 1.47 -11.42 -5.24
C ALA A 458 0.58 -10.55 -6.15
N ILE A 459 0.98 -9.30 -6.35
CA ILE A 459 0.37 -8.37 -7.31
C ILE A 459 1.14 -8.47 -8.61
N VAL A 460 0.43 -8.66 -9.73
CA VAL A 460 1.05 -8.67 -11.07
C VAL A 460 1.18 -7.25 -11.63
N GLY A 461 2.09 -7.03 -12.58
CA GLY A 461 2.27 -5.75 -13.27
C GLY A 461 0.97 -5.17 -13.85
N GLY A 462 0.13 -6.02 -14.45
CA GLY A 462 -1.26 -5.68 -14.79
C GLY A 462 -1.54 -5.54 -16.29
N PRO A 463 -2.75 -5.07 -16.67
CA PRO A 463 -3.15 -5.01 -18.07
C PRO A 463 -2.43 -3.88 -18.81
N SER A 464 -2.46 -3.94 -20.14
CA SER A 464 -2.06 -2.82 -21.01
C SER A 464 -3.11 -1.69 -21.06
N MET A 465 -2.80 -0.59 -21.75
CA MET A 465 -3.65 0.63 -21.83
C MET A 465 -5.08 0.38 -22.37
N ASN A 466 -5.28 -0.72 -23.09
CA ASN A 466 -6.60 -1.12 -23.61
C ASN A 466 -7.36 -2.08 -22.66
N ASP A 467 -6.90 -2.21 -21.42
CA ASP A 467 -7.43 -3.12 -20.39
C ASP A 467 -7.28 -4.62 -20.71
N SER A 468 -6.47 -4.99 -21.71
CA SER A 468 -6.16 -6.38 -22.03
C SER A 468 -5.08 -6.92 -21.11
N TYR A 469 -5.34 -8.11 -20.56
CA TYR A 469 -4.38 -8.90 -19.79
C TYR A 469 -4.30 -10.33 -20.33
N LEU A 470 -3.09 -10.85 -20.51
CA LEU A 470 -2.85 -12.26 -20.82
C LEU A 470 -1.98 -12.89 -19.72
N ASP A 471 -2.47 -13.97 -19.11
CA ASP A 471 -1.77 -14.70 -18.03
C ASP A 471 -0.62 -15.56 -18.59
N LEU A 472 0.36 -14.89 -19.21
CA LEU A 472 1.52 -15.47 -19.86
C LEU A 472 2.78 -15.17 -19.05
N ARG A 473 3.43 -16.22 -18.55
CA ARG A 473 4.64 -16.12 -17.73
C ARG A 473 5.78 -15.36 -18.41
N ASN A 474 5.89 -15.45 -19.73
CA ASN A 474 6.94 -14.79 -20.49
C ASN A 474 6.59 -13.35 -20.91
N ASP A 475 5.37 -12.89 -20.64
CA ASP A 475 5.02 -11.47 -20.71
C ASP A 475 5.43 -10.82 -19.40
N ILE A 476 6.71 -10.46 -19.31
CA ILE A 476 7.33 -9.90 -18.10
C ILE A 476 6.54 -8.68 -17.64
N ILE A 477 6.21 -7.76 -18.55
CA ILE A 477 5.49 -6.52 -18.22
C ILE A 477 4.19 -6.81 -17.46
N GLN A 478 3.36 -7.72 -17.97
CA GLN A 478 2.05 -7.96 -17.37
C GLN A 478 2.11 -8.91 -16.17
N SER A 479 3.01 -9.90 -16.21
CA SER A 479 3.03 -11.03 -15.28
C SER A 479 4.12 -10.95 -14.21
N GLU A 480 5.04 -9.97 -14.28
CA GLU A 480 6.02 -9.71 -13.22
C GLU A 480 5.34 -9.46 -11.88
N VAL A 481 6.02 -9.88 -10.82
CA VAL A 481 5.63 -9.67 -9.43
C VAL A 481 6.85 -9.14 -8.71
N ALA A 482 6.69 -8.14 -7.84
CA ALA A 482 7.82 -7.54 -7.14
C ALA A 482 7.47 -7.14 -5.71
N LEU A 483 8.50 -6.98 -4.87
CA LEU A 483 8.36 -6.53 -3.47
C LEU A 483 7.55 -5.24 -3.39
N ASP A 484 7.85 -4.30 -4.28
CA ASP A 484 7.29 -2.96 -4.28
C ASP A 484 5.83 -2.97 -4.82
N TYR A 485 5.50 -3.87 -5.76
CA TYR A 485 4.11 -4.02 -6.26
C TYR A 485 3.10 -4.31 -5.14
N ASN A 486 3.54 -5.03 -4.11
CA ASN A 486 2.73 -5.39 -2.94
C ASN A 486 2.72 -4.33 -1.83
N ALA A 487 3.61 -3.33 -1.86
CA ALA A 487 3.89 -2.44 -0.73
C ALA A 487 2.67 -1.57 -0.37
N ALA A 488 2.14 -0.83 -1.35
CA ALA A 488 0.94 -0.01 -1.16
C ALA A 488 -0.30 -0.86 -0.84
N PHE A 489 -0.38 -2.06 -1.44
CA PHE A 489 -1.48 -2.99 -1.22
C PHE A 489 -1.63 -3.40 0.25
N GLN A 490 -0.52 -3.65 0.95
CA GLN A 490 -0.52 -3.97 2.39
C GLN A 490 -1.28 -2.93 3.23
N GLY A 491 -0.88 -1.65 3.11
CA GLY A 491 -1.52 -0.56 3.84
C GLY A 491 -2.99 -0.39 3.47
N ILE A 492 -3.33 -0.45 2.18
CA ILE A 492 -4.72 -0.31 1.72
C ILE A 492 -5.58 -1.46 2.26
N MET A 493 -5.12 -2.71 2.23
CA MET A 493 -5.87 -3.83 2.79
C MET A 493 -6.07 -3.68 4.30
N ALA A 494 -5.05 -3.22 5.04
CA ALA A 494 -5.19 -2.93 6.47
C ALA A 494 -6.27 -1.86 6.73
N TYR A 495 -6.31 -0.78 5.93
CA TYR A 495 -7.39 0.21 5.99
C TYR A 495 -8.77 -0.43 5.74
N TYR A 496 -8.92 -1.24 4.69
CA TYR A 496 -10.21 -1.86 4.38
C TYR A 496 -10.65 -2.89 5.42
N VAL A 497 -9.72 -3.57 6.11
CA VAL A 497 -10.06 -4.40 7.27
C VAL A 497 -10.73 -3.55 8.35
N ILE A 498 -10.18 -2.37 8.68
CA ILE A 498 -10.76 -1.44 9.66
C ILE A 498 -12.12 -0.91 9.17
N ASP A 499 -12.18 -0.40 7.94
CA ASP A 499 -13.36 0.27 7.37
C ASP A 499 -14.57 -0.66 7.29
N THR A 500 -14.32 -1.94 7.03
CA THR A 500 -15.36 -2.95 6.90
C THR A 500 -15.58 -3.79 8.16
N TYR A 501 -14.84 -3.54 9.24
CA TYR A 501 -15.00 -4.26 10.49
C TYR A 501 -16.39 -3.96 11.10
N VAL A 502 -17.09 -5.01 11.50
CA VAL A 502 -18.35 -4.92 12.24
C VAL A 502 -18.11 -5.59 13.58
N PRO A 503 -18.19 -4.87 14.72
CA PRO A 503 -18.03 -5.47 16.03
C PRO A 503 -19.05 -6.59 16.20
N ILE A 504 -18.58 -7.79 16.53
CA ILE A 504 -19.48 -8.87 16.93
C ILE A 504 -20.16 -8.38 18.21
N SER A 505 -21.49 -8.15 18.16
CA SER A 505 -22.24 -7.84 19.37
C SER A 505 -22.03 -8.99 20.36
N PRO A 506 -21.52 -8.74 21.57
CA PRO A 506 -21.32 -9.81 22.54
C PRO A 506 -22.69 -10.37 22.94
N SER A 507 -23.00 -11.57 22.47
CA SER A 507 -23.99 -12.39 23.14
C SER A 507 -23.40 -12.84 24.48
N SER A 508 -23.79 -12.12 25.53
CA SER A 508 -23.56 -12.39 26.96
C SER A 508 -22.28 -11.78 27.58
N PRO A 509 -22.38 -11.13 28.75
CA PRO A 509 -21.26 -10.54 29.45
C PRO A 509 -20.56 -11.62 30.30
N ASN A 510 -19.24 -11.74 30.15
CA ASN A 510 -18.29 -11.96 31.25
C ASN A 510 -16.89 -12.19 30.66
N GLU A 511 -16.18 -11.09 30.39
CA GLU A 511 -14.73 -11.04 30.60
C GLU A 511 -14.28 -9.57 30.68
N PRO A 512 -13.42 -9.18 31.64
CA PRO A 512 -12.95 -7.81 31.76
C PRO A 512 -11.86 -7.53 30.71
N ILE A 513 -12.18 -6.64 29.77
CA ILE A 513 -11.20 -6.08 28.82
C ILE A 513 -10.40 -4.99 29.56
N ASN A 514 -9.08 -5.14 29.61
CA ASN A 514 -8.17 -4.09 30.07
C ASN A 514 -8.17 -2.92 29.06
N PRO A 515 -8.39 -1.66 29.49
CA PRO A 515 -8.39 -0.52 28.59
C PRO A 515 -6.95 -0.05 28.31
N ILE A 516 -6.45 -0.31 27.10
CA ILE A 516 -5.39 0.51 26.51
C ILE A 516 -6.10 1.66 25.79
N ASN A 517 -5.78 2.90 26.18
CA ASN A 517 -6.37 4.13 25.63
C ASN A 517 -6.05 4.31 24.14
N PRO A 518 -7.07 4.48 23.27
CA PRO A 518 -6.91 5.20 22.01
C PRO A 518 -7.66 6.53 22.11
N VAL A 519 -6.93 7.62 22.34
CA VAL A 519 -7.50 8.95 22.10
C VAL A 519 -7.52 9.18 20.59
N ARG A 520 -8.74 9.45 20.09
CA ARG A 520 -9.13 9.79 18.70
C ARG A 520 -9.13 8.63 17.69
N ILE A 521 -10.29 7.97 17.56
CA ILE A 521 -11.18 7.92 16.38
C ILE A 521 -12.34 6.95 16.72
N VAL A 522 -13.18 7.28 17.72
CA VAL A 522 -14.44 6.52 17.98
C VAL A 522 -15.65 7.45 18.01
N ALA A 523 -15.43 8.77 17.96
CA ALA A 523 -16.50 9.76 18.04
C ALA A 523 -17.33 9.89 16.75
N SER A 524 -16.81 9.53 15.57
CA SER A 524 -17.50 9.78 14.29
C SER A 524 -18.60 8.76 13.99
N THR A 525 -18.39 7.48 14.30
CA THR A 525 -19.33 6.39 13.97
C THR A 525 -20.54 6.40 14.92
N PHE A 526 -20.31 6.65 16.22
CA PHE A 526 -21.40 6.81 17.20
C PHE A 526 -22.25 8.06 16.96
N GLN A 527 -21.66 9.15 16.45
CA GLN A 527 -22.40 10.36 16.08
C GLN A 527 -23.29 10.13 14.85
N LYS A 528 -22.79 9.44 13.82
CA LYS A 528 -23.59 9.10 12.63
C LYS A 528 -24.80 8.22 12.96
N GLN A 529 -24.62 7.20 13.82
CA GLN A 529 -25.73 6.34 14.25
C GLN A 529 -26.77 7.10 15.08
N LYS A 530 -26.35 8.00 15.99
CA LYS A 530 -27.28 8.86 16.74
C LYS A 530 -28.08 9.79 15.83
N ILE A 531 -27.45 10.39 14.81
CA ILE A 531 -28.14 11.27 13.86
C ILE A 531 -29.20 10.51 13.06
N ILE A 532 -28.91 9.29 12.61
CA ILE A 532 -29.86 8.46 11.86
C ILE A 532 -31.04 8.05 12.75
N ILE A 533 -30.78 7.62 13.99
CA ILE A 533 -31.84 7.24 14.95
C ILE A 533 -32.74 8.45 15.27
N ILE A 534 -32.16 9.63 15.46
CA ILE A 534 -32.92 10.86 15.70
C ILE A 534 -33.75 11.23 14.47
N ALA A 535 -33.18 11.16 13.26
CA ALA A 535 -33.90 11.48 12.03
C ALA A 535 -35.11 10.55 11.81
N VAL A 536 -34.92 9.23 11.96
CA VAL A 536 -36.00 8.25 11.84
C VAL A 536 -37.07 8.45 12.91
N SER A 537 -36.67 8.72 14.16
CA SER A 537 -37.60 8.98 15.26
C SER A 537 -38.43 10.25 15.01
N CYS A 538 -37.81 11.32 14.50
CA CYS A 538 -38.49 12.55 14.12
C CYS A 538 -39.48 12.33 12.97
N SER A 539 -39.13 11.55 11.96
CA SER A 539 -40.03 11.22 10.84
C SER A 539 -41.25 10.40 11.30
N VAL A 540 -41.05 9.41 12.18
CA VAL A 540 -42.15 8.62 12.75
C VAL A 540 -43.06 9.50 13.61
N PHE A 541 -42.49 10.38 14.44
CA PHE A 541 -43.25 11.32 15.26
C PHE A 541 -44.09 12.28 14.41
N PHE A 542 -43.52 12.80 13.31
CA PHE A 542 -44.24 13.70 12.41
C PHE A 542 -45.42 13.00 11.69
N LEU A 543 -45.24 11.73 11.30
CA LEU A 543 -46.31 10.91 10.74
C LEU A 543 -47.44 10.63 11.74
N LEU A 544 -47.10 10.39 13.01
CA LEU A 544 -48.10 10.23 14.09
C LEU A 544 -48.87 11.54 14.36
N LEU A 545 -48.22 12.70 14.29
CA LEU A 545 -48.88 14.00 14.39
C LEU A 545 -49.85 14.24 13.23
N ILE A 546 -49.47 13.92 12.00
CA ILE A 546 -50.37 14.01 10.84
C ILE A 546 -51.58 13.08 11.03
N LEU A 547 -51.36 11.83 11.46
CA LEU A 547 -52.42 10.86 11.68
C LEU A 547 -53.40 11.32 12.78
N SER A 548 -52.88 11.83 13.90
CA SER A 548 -53.70 12.35 14.99
C SER A 548 -54.52 13.59 14.58
N ALA A 549 -53.96 14.49 13.77
CA ALA A 549 -54.67 15.65 13.23
C ALA A 549 -55.81 15.23 12.27
N VAL A 550 -55.58 14.21 11.43
CA VAL A 550 -56.60 13.65 10.54
C VAL A 550 -57.72 12.98 11.33
N LEU A 551 -57.39 12.19 12.36
CA LEU A 551 -58.36 11.55 13.24
C LEU A 551 -59.18 12.59 14.04
N TYR A 552 -58.54 13.67 14.50
CA TYR A 552 -59.20 14.76 15.20
C TYR A 552 -60.22 15.48 14.30
N LYS A 553 -59.83 15.85 13.07
CA LYS A 553 -60.76 16.46 12.09
C LYS A 553 -61.93 15.54 11.73
N TYR A 554 -61.67 14.24 11.59
CA TYR A 554 -62.72 13.26 11.31
C TYR A 554 -63.72 13.12 12.47
N LYS A 555 -63.23 13.08 13.72
CA LYS A 555 -64.09 13.01 14.91
C LYS A 555 -64.96 14.26 15.06
N ARG A 556 -64.38 15.44 14.84
CA ARG A 556 -65.11 16.73 14.84
C ARG A 556 -66.20 16.77 13.77
N SER A 557 -65.90 16.32 12.55
CA SER A 557 -66.87 16.22 11.46
C SER A 557 -68.04 15.28 11.77
N LYS A 558 -67.85 14.27 12.64
CA LYS A 558 -68.89 13.31 13.02
C LYS A 558 -69.76 13.83 14.17
N ASP A 559 -69.17 14.62 15.07
CA ASP A 559 -69.88 15.30 16.14
C ASP A 559 -70.73 16.47 15.60
N ASP A 560 -70.30 17.14 14.53
CA ASP A 560 -71.06 18.22 13.85
C ASP A 560 -72.27 17.72 13.04
N GLN A 561 -72.45 16.39 12.87
CA GLN A 561 -73.60 15.78 12.16
C GLN A 561 -74.65 15.13 13.09
N LYS A 562 -74.48 15.19 14.41
CA LYS A 562 -75.48 14.68 15.37
C LYS A 562 -76.51 15.76 15.72
N LYS A 563 -77.81 15.42 15.72
CA LYS A 563 -78.86 16.33 16.22
C LYS A 563 -78.62 16.63 17.71
N PRO A 564 -78.93 17.85 18.21
CA PRO A 564 -78.65 18.25 19.60
C PRO A 564 -79.19 17.27 20.65
N SER A 565 -80.33 16.63 20.38
CA SER A 565 -80.94 15.61 21.24
C SER A 565 -80.10 14.34 21.43
N ASP A 566 -79.30 13.98 20.43
CA ASP A 566 -78.47 12.75 20.45
C ASP A 566 -77.12 13.00 21.16
N LEU A 567 -76.61 14.23 21.11
CA LEU A 567 -75.42 14.67 21.85
C LEU A 567 -75.66 14.74 23.37
N GLU A 568 -76.87 15.12 23.77
CA GLU A 568 -77.28 15.20 25.17
C GLU A 568 -77.53 13.80 25.75
N LYS A 569 -78.11 12.89 24.95
CA LYS A 569 -78.27 11.48 25.29
C LYS A 569 -76.93 10.75 25.45
N ASP A 570 -75.98 10.99 24.53
CA ASP A 570 -74.60 10.48 24.62
C ASP A 570 -73.83 11.03 25.85
N ARG A 571 -74.07 12.29 26.25
CA ARG A 571 -73.47 12.88 27.47
C ARG A 571 -74.05 12.25 28.74
N GLN A 572 -75.35 12.01 28.76
CA GLN A 572 -76.03 11.35 29.88
C GLN A 572 -75.60 9.88 30.01
N GLU A 573 -75.47 9.16 28.89
CA GLU A 573 -74.97 7.78 28.87
C GLU A 573 -73.49 7.67 29.27
N ARG A 574 -72.64 8.64 28.88
CA ARG A 574 -71.24 8.70 29.35
C ARG A 574 -71.11 9.06 30.83
N LYS A 575 -72.01 9.89 31.37
CA LYS A 575 -72.07 10.17 32.82
C LYS A 575 -72.56 8.95 33.60
N LEU A 576 -73.56 8.24 33.09
CA LEU A 576 -74.10 7.03 33.70
C LEU A 576 -73.10 5.86 33.63
N LYS A 577 -72.31 5.76 32.56
CA LYS A 577 -71.21 4.80 32.43
C LYS A 577 -70.07 5.12 33.40
N LYS A 578 -69.67 6.40 33.52
CA LYS A 578 -68.69 6.82 34.54
C LYS A 578 -69.16 6.60 35.97
N LEU A 579 -70.44 6.74 36.28
CA LEU A 579 -70.97 6.43 37.62
C LEU A 579 -70.99 4.92 37.90
N LYS A 580 -71.34 4.08 36.92
CA LYS A 580 -71.32 2.61 37.05
C LYS A 580 -69.89 2.07 37.17
N ASP A 581 -68.95 2.64 36.42
CA ASP A 581 -67.52 2.30 36.51
C ASP A 581 -66.89 2.80 37.84
N LEU A 582 -67.55 3.71 38.58
CA LEU A 582 -67.13 4.22 39.90
C LEU A 582 -67.74 3.43 41.09
N GLU A 583 -68.87 2.75 40.91
CA GLU A 583 -69.45 1.85 41.92
C GLU A 583 -68.86 0.43 41.89
N GLU A 584 -68.18 0.03 40.81
CA GLU A 584 -67.48 -1.25 40.68
C GLU A 584 -66.03 -1.22 41.22
N ILE A 585 -65.59 -0.07 41.76
CA ILE A 585 -64.28 0.14 42.40
C ILE A 585 -64.48 0.39 43.90
N ILE A 586 -65.06 -0.58 44.60
CA ILE A 586 -64.84 -0.76 46.04
C ILE A 586 -64.54 -2.24 46.33
N PRO A 587 -63.26 -2.58 46.48
CA PRO A 587 -62.80 -3.52 47.51
C PRO A 587 -61.90 -2.74 48.51
N LYS A 588 -62.35 -2.55 49.75
CA LYS A 588 -61.87 -3.28 50.94
C LYS A 588 -60.34 -3.48 50.99
N GLU A 589 -59.69 -2.69 51.85
CA GLU A 589 -58.31 -2.88 52.33
C GLU A 589 -58.05 -4.31 52.86
N PRO A 590 -56.79 -4.78 52.83
CA PRO A 590 -55.91 -4.57 53.99
C PRO A 590 -54.46 -4.16 53.66
N GLY A 591 -53.96 -3.17 54.42
CA GLY A 591 -52.75 -3.32 55.25
C GLY A 591 -51.37 -3.05 54.64
N ASN A 592 -50.78 -1.92 55.08
CA ASN A 592 -49.36 -1.66 55.47
C ASN A 592 -48.22 -1.98 54.48
N LEU A 593 -47.15 -1.19 54.34
CA LEU A 593 -46.72 0.09 54.92
C LEU A 593 -45.52 0.53 54.07
N GLU A 594 -45.53 1.81 53.66
CA GLU A 594 -44.41 2.78 53.56
C GLU A 594 -43.03 2.40 53.02
N ALA A 595 -42.25 3.30 52.42
CA ALA A 595 -42.44 4.54 51.65
C ALA A 595 -41.01 5.05 51.42
N ASN A 596 -40.65 5.27 50.16
CA ASN A 596 -39.54 6.14 49.81
C ASN A 596 -40.08 7.56 49.65
N ASN A 597 -39.42 8.48 50.34
CA ASN A 597 -39.00 9.81 49.93
C ASN A 597 -39.83 10.66 48.95
N MET A 598 -39.84 11.94 49.37
CA MET A 598 -39.90 13.18 48.61
C MET A 598 -41.26 13.71 48.17
N LYS A 599 -41.50 14.94 48.62
CA LYS A 599 -42.02 16.13 47.92
C LYS A 599 -42.04 17.25 48.99
N GLU A 600 -41.86 18.54 48.76
CA GLU A 600 -41.87 19.37 47.57
C GLU A 600 -41.48 20.80 48.01
N LEU A 601 -41.08 21.63 47.03
CA LEU A 601 -41.43 23.05 46.87
C LEU A 601 -41.24 24.03 48.05
N THR A 602 -40.43 25.08 47.85
CA THR A 602 -40.87 26.45 47.47
C THR A 602 -39.72 27.45 47.70
N ALA A 603 -39.60 28.43 46.82
CA ALA A 603 -38.74 29.63 46.95
C ALA A 603 -39.53 30.76 47.69
N PRO A 604 -39.05 32.01 47.82
CA PRO A 604 -37.68 32.58 47.84
C PRO A 604 -37.45 33.50 49.08
N ASP A 605 -36.24 34.04 49.29
CA ASP A 605 -36.05 35.50 49.53
C ASP A 605 -34.58 35.93 49.74
N ASP A 606 -34.26 37.03 49.05
CA ASP A 606 -33.46 38.20 49.45
C ASP A 606 -31.92 38.18 49.71
N ASN A 607 -31.26 38.95 48.83
CA ASN A 607 -30.37 40.10 49.11
C ASN A 607 -28.99 39.89 49.75
N LEU A 608 -27.92 40.09 48.97
CA LEU A 608 -27.05 41.30 48.98
C LEU A 608 -25.64 41.01 48.42
N GLU A 609 -25.43 41.43 47.19
CA GLU A 609 -24.36 42.33 46.72
C GLU A 609 -23.09 42.53 47.61
N LYS A 610 -21.91 42.14 47.08
CA LYS A 610 -20.73 43.01 46.75
C LYS A 610 -19.37 42.27 46.84
N ASN A 611 -18.76 42.04 45.67
CA ASN A 611 -17.50 42.63 45.15
C ASN A 611 -16.23 42.73 46.06
N PRO A 612 -15.01 42.88 45.49
CA PRO A 612 -14.17 41.88 44.82
C PRO A 612 -12.70 41.90 45.35
N ALA A 613 -11.82 41.21 44.62
CA ALA A 613 -10.36 41.09 44.76
C ALA A 613 -9.58 42.37 45.11
N GLU A 614 -8.45 42.23 45.82
CA GLU A 614 -7.09 42.51 45.28
C GLU A 614 -5.95 42.45 46.33
N LEU A 615 -4.73 42.17 45.80
CA LEU A 615 -3.38 42.61 46.25
C LEU A 615 -2.77 41.96 47.52
N SER A 616 -1.48 41.63 47.62
CA SER A 616 -0.31 41.64 46.69
C SER A 616 0.91 41.13 47.51
N ASN A 617 1.73 40.23 46.97
CA ASN A 617 3.08 40.49 46.43
C ASN A 617 4.30 40.20 47.36
N ILE A 618 5.28 39.54 46.71
CA ILE A 618 6.75 39.71 46.79
C ILE A 618 7.58 38.67 47.57
N GLU A 619 8.37 37.95 46.76
CA GLU A 619 9.76 37.49 46.89
C GLU A 619 10.19 36.35 47.84
N GLU A 620 10.77 35.35 47.17
CA GLU A 620 11.98 34.57 47.50
C GLU A 620 12.12 33.83 48.84
N ASN A 621 12.10 32.50 48.70
CA ASN A 621 13.10 31.54 49.20
C ASN A 621 13.53 31.66 50.67
N LYS A 622 12.98 30.75 51.50
CA LYS A 622 13.75 29.68 52.18
C LYS A 622 12.92 29.12 53.33
N GLN A 623 12.64 27.83 53.24
CA GLN A 623 12.59 26.82 54.31
C GLN A 623 11.46 25.81 54.07
N LYS A 624 11.81 24.52 54.14
CA LYS A 624 10.97 23.32 54.22
C LYS A 624 10.68 22.57 52.90
N GLY A 625 11.74 22.15 52.20
CA GLY A 625 12.09 20.72 52.27
C GLY A 625 13.20 20.62 53.33
N PRO A 626 13.17 19.69 54.31
CA PRO A 626 12.93 18.26 54.13
C PRO A 626 12.13 17.60 55.28
N LYS A 627 11.06 16.85 55.00
CA LYS A 627 10.55 15.82 55.94
C LYS A 627 9.97 14.57 55.29
N ASP A 628 9.78 14.56 53.97
CA ASP A 628 9.27 13.37 53.25
C ASP A 628 10.32 12.69 52.34
N LEU A 629 11.60 13.09 52.46
CA LEU A 629 12.75 12.53 51.73
C LEU A 629 13.68 11.66 52.59
N GLU A 630 13.40 11.54 53.89
CA GLU A 630 14.19 10.71 54.83
C GLU A 630 13.47 9.41 55.22
N GLU A 631 12.18 9.25 54.87
CA GLU A 631 11.40 8.04 55.19
C GLU A 631 11.27 7.04 54.02
N ASN A 632 11.57 7.48 52.79
CA ASN A 632 11.62 6.58 51.62
C ASN A 632 13.04 6.05 51.30
N ASN A 633 14.11 6.78 51.64
CA ASN A 633 15.49 6.32 51.45
C ASN A 633 15.98 5.29 52.49
N LEU A 634 15.23 5.04 53.56
CA LEU A 634 15.51 3.99 54.56
C LEU A 634 14.75 2.67 54.29
N LYS A 635 13.85 2.64 53.32
CA LYS A 635 13.17 1.40 52.84
C LYS A 635 13.81 0.82 51.58
N GLU A 636 14.52 1.63 50.80
CA GLU A 636 15.28 1.15 49.63
C GLU A 636 16.70 0.67 49.98
N SER A 637 17.34 1.15 51.06
CA SER A 637 18.65 0.61 51.47
C SER A 637 18.57 -0.76 52.16
N ASN A 638 17.45 -1.09 52.81
CA ASN A 638 17.28 -2.35 53.53
C ASN A 638 16.85 -3.54 52.65
N ASN A 639 16.36 -3.29 51.43
CA ASN A 639 16.08 -4.36 50.45
C ASN A 639 17.29 -4.68 49.55
N LEU A 640 18.37 -3.89 49.63
CA LEU A 640 19.63 -4.11 48.90
C LEU A 640 20.71 -4.83 49.72
N GLU A 641 20.55 -4.96 51.05
CA GLU A 641 21.45 -5.75 51.92
C GLU A 641 20.93 -7.17 52.26
N GLU A 642 19.71 -7.54 51.86
CA GLU A 642 19.14 -8.87 52.12
C GLU A 642 19.08 -9.82 50.90
N ASN A 643 19.34 -9.32 49.68
CA ASN A 643 19.32 -10.14 48.45
C ASN A 643 20.71 -10.36 47.80
N ASN A 644 21.77 -9.74 48.33
CA ASN A 644 23.12 -9.85 47.76
C ASN A 644 24.00 -11.06 48.23
N PRO A 645 23.57 -11.98 49.13
CA PRO A 645 24.30 -13.23 49.38
C PRO A 645 23.61 -14.50 48.83
N LYS A 646 22.55 -14.36 48.01
CA LYS A 646 21.94 -15.51 47.29
C LYS A 646 22.43 -15.68 45.85
N GLU A 647 22.94 -14.62 45.22
CA GLU A 647 23.52 -14.71 43.87
C GLU A 647 25.03 -15.04 43.84
N SER A 648 25.73 -15.04 44.99
CA SER A 648 27.14 -15.50 45.05
C SER A 648 27.30 -16.98 45.37
N ASN A 649 26.25 -17.68 45.84
CA ASN A 649 26.29 -19.11 46.14
C ASN A 649 25.79 -19.97 44.96
N ASP A 650 24.94 -19.42 44.08
CA ASP A 650 24.49 -20.10 42.85
C ASP A 650 25.51 -19.98 41.69
N LEU A 651 26.56 -19.15 41.85
CA LEU A 651 27.70 -19.03 40.93
C LEU A 651 28.93 -19.88 41.36
N GLU A 652 29.02 -20.36 42.60
CA GLU A 652 30.06 -21.30 43.03
C GLU A 652 29.62 -22.78 42.95
N GLU A 653 28.32 -23.08 42.82
CA GLU A 653 27.81 -24.45 42.62
C GLU A 653 27.78 -24.87 41.12
N ASN A 654 27.92 -23.93 40.19
CA ASN A 654 27.96 -24.19 38.74
C ASN A 654 29.38 -24.32 38.17
N ASP A 655 30.42 -23.76 38.80
CA ASP A 655 31.83 -23.92 38.39
C ASP A 655 32.49 -25.24 38.90
N LEU A 656 31.72 -26.12 39.55
CA LEU A 656 32.15 -27.46 39.99
C LEU A 656 31.35 -28.62 39.37
N LYS A 657 30.42 -28.36 38.44
CA LYS A 657 29.65 -29.39 37.71
C LYS A 657 30.01 -29.53 36.23
N GLU A 658 30.87 -28.66 35.68
CA GLU A 658 31.34 -28.78 34.29
C GLU A 658 32.50 -29.78 34.04
N PRO A 659 33.35 -30.20 35.01
CA PRO A 659 34.36 -31.23 34.71
C PRO A 659 33.84 -32.68 34.78
N SER A 660 32.65 -32.94 35.34
CA SER A 660 32.10 -34.30 35.51
C SER A 660 31.20 -34.78 34.36
N GLU A 661 30.57 -33.87 33.61
CA GLU A 661 29.73 -34.23 32.45
C GLU A 661 30.54 -34.31 31.13
N LEU A 662 31.77 -33.79 31.13
CA LEU A 662 32.76 -33.92 30.04
C LEU A 662 33.59 -35.22 30.13
N GLU A 663 33.67 -35.86 31.29
CA GLU A 663 34.30 -37.18 31.47
C GLU A 663 33.31 -38.35 31.25
N GLU A 664 32.01 -38.14 31.50
CA GLU A 664 30.97 -39.16 31.25
C GLU A 664 30.56 -39.26 29.76
N ASN A 665 30.71 -38.16 29.00
CA ASN A 665 30.46 -38.15 27.55
C ASN A 665 31.66 -38.59 26.70
N ASN A 666 32.90 -38.53 27.21
CA ASN A 666 34.09 -39.06 26.51
C ASN A 666 34.30 -40.58 26.68
N GLN A 667 33.45 -41.26 27.45
CA GLN A 667 33.41 -42.73 27.56
C GLN A 667 32.19 -43.40 26.89
N LYS A 668 31.19 -42.62 26.44
CA LYS A 668 29.99 -43.14 25.73
C LYS A 668 30.11 -43.15 24.20
N ILE A 669 31.01 -42.35 23.63
CA ILE A 669 31.18 -42.23 22.17
C ILE A 669 31.89 -43.43 21.49
N PRO A 670 32.76 -44.21 22.16
CA PRO A 670 33.31 -45.44 21.57
C PRO A 670 32.42 -46.69 21.66
N ASN A 671 31.41 -46.73 22.55
CA ASN A 671 30.60 -47.93 22.79
C ASN A 671 29.35 -48.01 21.89
N ASP A 672 28.79 -46.87 21.46
CA ASP A 672 27.66 -46.84 20.51
C ASP A 672 28.10 -47.12 19.05
N PHE A 673 29.41 -47.09 18.77
CA PHE A 673 30.00 -47.46 17.48
C PHE A 673 30.35 -48.96 17.38
N GLU A 674 30.50 -49.66 18.52
CA GLU A 674 30.65 -51.13 18.57
C GLU A 674 29.31 -51.85 18.73
N GLU A 675 28.28 -51.26 19.35
CA GLU A 675 26.95 -51.88 19.47
C GLU A 675 26.12 -51.84 18.16
N ASN A 676 26.41 -50.89 17.26
CA ASN A 676 25.79 -50.83 15.93
C ASN A 676 26.48 -51.75 14.90
N ASN A 677 27.79 -52.00 15.03
CA ASN A 677 28.52 -52.97 14.19
C ASN A 677 28.26 -54.45 14.59
N LEU A 678 27.70 -54.70 15.77
CA LEU A 678 27.30 -56.05 16.24
C LEU A 678 25.81 -56.37 16.02
N LYS A 679 24.98 -55.40 15.62
CA LYS A 679 23.58 -55.63 15.19
C LYS A 679 23.43 -55.87 13.67
N GLU A 680 24.46 -55.58 12.87
CA GLU A 680 24.51 -55.89 11.42
C GLU A 680 25.16 -57.24 11.08
N SER A 681 25.56 -58.06 12.05
CA SER A 681 26.31 -59.30 11.82
C SER A 681 25.63 -60.62 12.20
N ASN A 682 24.30 -60.65 12.44
CA ASN A 682 23.58 -61.91 12.70
C ASN A 682 22.11 -61.92 12.22
N GLU A 683 21.87 -61.91 10.90
CA GLU A 683 20.70 -62.61 10.30
C GLU A 683 21.03 -63.11 8.87
N PRO A 684 21.62 -64.31 8.69
CA PRO A 684 21.54 -65.04 7.44
C PRO A 684 20.76 -66.35 7.66
N GLY A 685 19.46 -66.34 7.33
CA GLY A 685 18.65 -67.53 7.58
C GLY A 685 17.20 -67.48 7.13
N LYS A 686 16.87 -66.81 6.03
CA LYS A 686 15.63 -66.98 5.22
C LYS A 686 15.63 -66.02 4.01
N ASN A 687 16.39 -66.31 2.96
CA ASN A 687 16.16 -65.72 1.62
C ASN A 687 16.80 -66.47 0.42
N ASN A 688 17.34 -67.68 0.60
CA ASN A 688 18.03 -68.43 -0.47
C ASN A 688 17.10 -69.21 -1.44
N GLN A 689 16.02 -68.61 -1.94
CA GLN A 689 15.24 -69.18 -3.06
C GLN A 689 14.59 -68.14 -4.02
N LYS A 690 15.02 -66.86 -4.01
CA LYS A 690 14.45 -65.84 -4.92
C LYS A 690 15.44 -64.95 -5.69
N GLU A 691 16.75 -65.15 -5.58
CA GLU A 691 17.74 -64.37 -6.32
C GLU A 691 18.14 -64.86 -7.74
N PRO A 692 17.89 -66.12 -8.17
CA PRO A 692 18.27 -66.50 -9.55
C PRO A 692 17.33 -65.99 -10.65
N THR A 693 16.07 -65.67 -10.34
CA THR A 693 15.05 -65.30 -11.35
C THR A 693 15.06 -63.81 -11.72
N ASP A 694 15.43 -62.93 -10.79
CA ASP A 694 15.36 -61.48 -11.00
C ASP A 694 16.60 -60.94 -11.74
N LEU A 695 17.73 -61.67 -11.68
CA LEU A 695 18.94 -61.41 -12.45
C LEU A 695 18.81 -61.83 -13.93
N GLU A 696 18.08 -62.90 -14.24
CA GLU A 696 17.77 -63.28 -15.63
C GLU A 696 16.75 -62.31 -16.27
N GLU A 697 15.75 -61.85 -15.51
CA GLU A 697 14.73 -60.93 -16.03
C GLU A 697 15.27 -59.52 -16.30
N ASN A 698 16.23 -59.05 -15.49
CA ASN A 698 16.88 -57.75 -15.71
C ASN A 698 17.89 -57.78 -16.88
N ASN A 699 18.65 -58.86 -17.04
CA ASN A 699 19.57 -59.02 -18.18
C ASN A 699 18.84 -59.11 -19.53
N LEU A 700 17.64 -59.72 -19.56
CA LEU A 700 16.78 -59.76 -20.76
C LEU A 700 16.13 -58.40 -21.07
N LYS A 701 15.86 -57.56 -20.06
CA LYS A 701 15.34 -56.19 -20.26
C LYS A 701 16.42 -55.23 -20.76
N GLU A 702 17.64 -55.33 -20.23
CA GLU A 702 18.78 -54.54 -20.73
C GLU A 702 19.19 -54.94 -22.15
N SER A 703 19.21 -56.23 -22.50
CA SER A 703 19.56 -56.65 -23.87
C SER A 703 18.55 -56.16 -24.92
N ASN A 704 17.24 -56.22 -24.61
CA ASN A 704 16.19 -55.74 -25.50
C ASN A 704 16.16 -54.20 -25.62
N SER A 705 16.58 -53.48 -24.57
CA SER A 705 16.75 -52.01 -24.61
C SER A 705 17.93 -51.59 -25.47
N LEU A 706 19.05 -52.32 -25.40
CA LEU A 706 20.25 -52.08 -26.23
C LEU A 706 20.01 -52.43 -27.71
N GLU A 707 19.24 -53.48 -27.99
CA GLU A 707 18.91 -53.87 -29.37
C GLU A 707 17.91 -52.90 -30.03
N ASN A 708 16.95 -52.36 -29.28
CA ASN A 708 16.03 -51.33 -29.78
C ASN A 708 16.71 -49.97 -30.00
N ASN A 709 17.68 -49.59 -29.17
CA ASN A 709 18.44 -48.35 -29.36
C ASN A 709 19.39 -48.44 -30.57
N ASN A 710 20.05 -49.59 -30.78
CA ASN A 710 20.92 -49.82 -31.94
C ASN A 710 20.19 -49.88 -33.29
N LEU A 711 18.86 -50.03 -33.30
CA LEU A 711 18.02 -50.00 -34.51
C LEU A 711 17.41 -48.61 -34.80
N LYS A 712 17.36 -47.72 -33.80
CA LYS A 712 16.75 -46.37 -33.90
C LYS A 712 17.75 -45.27 -34.28
N GLU A 713 18.98 -45.34 -33.77
CA GLU A 713 20.02 -44.35 -34.08
C GLU A 713 20.33 -44.23 -35.59
N PRO A 714 20.39 -45.31 -36.40
CA PRO A 714 20.66 -45.20 -37.82
C PRO A 714 19.53 -44.54 -38.61
N SER A 715 18.25 -44.76 -38.24
CA SER A 715 17.11 -44.15 -38.92
C SER A 715 16.98 -42.65 -38.63
N ASP A 716 17.28 -42.24 -37.39
CA ASP A 716 17.21 -40.84 -36.97
C ASP A 716 18.38 -40.02 -37.56
N LEU A 717 19.55 -40.65 -37.76
CA LEU A 717 20.68 -40.07 -38.49
C LEU A 717 20.41 -39.91 -40.00
N GLU A 718 19.67 -40.84 -40.60
CA GLU A 718 19.31 -40.79 -42.02
C GLU A 718 18.21 -39.76 -42.30
N GLU A 719 17.25 -39.59 -41.38
CA GLU A 719 16.23 -38.53 -41.44
C GLU A 719 16.85 -37.12 -41.25
N ASN A 720 17.78 -36.98 -40.29
CA ASN A 720 18.48 -35.71 -40.06
C ASN A 720 19.40 -35.31 -41.22
N ASN A 721 20.09 -36.27 -41.86
CA ASN A 721 20.93 -35.99 -43.03
C ASN A 721 20.12 -35.56 -44.28
N GLN A 722 18.80 -35.79 -44.31
CA GLN A 722 17.91 -35.32 -45.37
C GLN A 722 17.27 -33.95 -45.08
N LYS A 723 16.95 -33.65 -43.81
CA LYS A 723 16.33 -32.37 -43.38
C LYS A 723 17.30 -31.20 -43.29
N ILE A 724 18.52 -31.41 -42.79
CA ILE A 724 19.48 -30.32 -42.56
C ILE A 724 19.83 -29.55 -43.86
N PRO A 725 20.02 -30.20 -45.03
CA PRO A 725 20.28 -29.48 -46.28
C PRO A 725 19.08 -28.76 -46.89
N SER A 726 17.84 -29.20 -46.62
CA SER A 726 16.62 -28.50 -47.06
C SER A 726 16.37 -27.25 -46.22
N ASP A 727 16.57 -27.35 -44.91
CA ASP A 727 16.34 -26.25 -43.97
C ASP A 727 17.40 -25.15 -44.14
N LEU A 728 18.65 -25.52 -44.44
CA LEU A 728 19.71 -24.59 -44.82
C LEU A 728 19.42 -23.87 -46.14
N LYS A 729 18.78 -24.53 -47.11
CA LYS A 729 18.37 -23.90 -48.37
C LYS A 729 17.18 -22.95 -48.18
N GLU A 730 16.22 -23.31 -47.35
CA GLU A 730 15.08 -22.44 -47.02
C GLU A 730 15.56 -21.20 -46.26
N ASN A 731 16.40 -21.38 -45.23
CA ASN A 731 16.94 -20.27 -44.44
C ASN A 731 17.83 -19.32 -45.27
N ASN A 732 18.64 -19.84 -46.19
CA ASN A 732 19.45 -19.00 -47.10
C ASN A 732 18.61 -18.20 -48.12
N GLN A 733 17.33 -18.51 -48.30
CA GLN A 733 16.41 -17.73 -49.13
C GLN A 733 15.55 -16.76 -48.30
N LYS A 734 15.18 -17.15 -47.08
CA LYS A 734 14.30 -16.40 -46.18
C LYS A 734 15.01 -15.25 -45.45
N ILE A 735 16.24 -15.49 -44.97
CA ILE A 735 16.98 -14.47 -44.21
C ILE A 735 17.25 -13.20 -45.04
N PRO A 736 17.66 -13.27 -46.33
CA PRO A 736 17.83 -12.06 -47.14
C PRO A 736 16.51 -11.36 -47.51
N SER A 737 15.38 -12.09 -47.61
CA SER A 737 14.08 -11.47 -47.85
C SER A 737 13.57 -10.74 -46.61
N ASP A 738 13.75 -11.34 -45.43
CA ASP A 738 13.28 -10.79 -44.16
C ASP A 738 14.10 -9.55 -43.77
N ILE A 739 15.41 -9.54 -44.03
CA ILE A 739 16.27 -8.35 -43.86
C ILE A 739 15.85 -7.22 -44.82
N ASN A 740 15.55 -7.53 -46.08
CA ASN A 740 15.08 -6.52 -47.04
C ASN A 740 13.70 -5.97 -46.67
N GLU A 741 12.81 -6.81 -46.15
CA GLU A 741 11.48 -6.38 -45.69
C GLU A 741 11.56 -5.53 -44.42
N SER A 742 12.46 -5.86 -43.48
CA SER A 742 12.76 -5.03 -42.31
C SER A 742 13.34 -3.68 -42.72
N ASN A 743 14.37 -3.66 -43.57
CA ASN A 743 14.98 -2.42 -44.06
C ASN A 743 13.98 -1.52 -44.81
N GLN A 744 13.03 -2.10 -45.55
CA GLN A 744 11.94 -1.33 -46.17
C GLN A 744 10.94 -0.79 -45.16
N LYS A 745 10.57 -1.57 -44.12
CA LYS A 745 9.70 -1.09 -43.03
C LYS A 745 10.35 0.05 -42.26
N ASP A 746 11.65 -0.06 -41.97
CA ASP A 746 12.41 0.97 -41.26
C ASP A 746 12.57 2.24 -42.10
N SER A 747 12.82 2.10 -43.41
CA SER A 747 12.87 3.23 -44.35
C SER A 747 11.53 3.94 -44.49
N ASN A 748 10.42 3.20 -44.59
CA ASN A 748 9.07 3.78 -44.68
C ASN A 748 8.68 4.46 -43.37
N SER A 749 9.02 3.86 -42.22
CA SER A 749 8.79 4.46 -40.90
C SER A 749 9.59 5.75 -40.71
N LEU A 750 10.82 5.83 -41.24
CA LEU A 750 11.63 7.04 -41.22
C LEU A 750 11.00 8.16 -42.08
N GLU A 751 10.47 7.81 -43.25
CA GLU A 751 9.82 8.77 -44.15
C GLU A 751 8.50 9.29 -43.55
N GLU A 752 7.68 8.42 -42.96
CA GLU A 752 6.44 8.80 -42.27
C GLU A 752 6.69 9.69 -41.04
N ASN A 753 7.71 9.39 -40.23
CA ASN A 753 8.05 10.20 -39.06
C ASN A 753 8.60 11.57 -39.45
N ASN A 754 9.49 11.65 -40.45
CA ASN A 754 9.99 12.91 -40.97
C ASN A 754 8.85 13.77 -41.55
N GLN A 755 7.88 13.14 -42.22
CA GLN A 755 6.74 13.86 -42.78
C GLN A 755 5.77 14.34 -41.68
N LYS A 756 5.58 13.56 -40.62
CA LYS A 756 4.80 13.96 -39.44
C LYS A 756 5.43 15.15 -38.71
N GLU A 757 6.73 15.10 -38.45
CA GLU A 757 7.45 16.20 -37.78
C GLU A 757 7.49 17.47 -38.63
N GLN A 758 7.61 17.35 -39.96
CA GLN A 758 7.49 18.50 -40.88
C GLN A 758 6.08 19.11 -40.87
N ASN A 759 5.03 18.27 -40.80
CA ASN A 759 3.66 18.74 -40.70
C ASN A 759 3.39 19.43 -39.34
N ASP A 760 3.91 18.89 -38.24
CA ASP A 760 3.79 19.48 -36.91
C ASP A 760 4.54 20.82 -36.83
N LEU A 761 5.71 20.93 -37.48
CA LEU A 761 6.45 22.18 -37.61
C LEU A 761 5.69 23.21 -38.46
N ALA A 762 5.09 22.78 -39.57
CA ALA A 762 4.26 23.64 -40.42
C ALA A 762 2.99 24.13 -39.69
N GLU A 763 2.35 23.28 -38.91
CA GLU A 763 1.17 23.63 -38.11
C GLU A 763 1.52 24.60 -36.96
N SER A 764 2.65 24.36 -36.29
CA SER A 764 3.18 25.26 -35.26
C SER A 764 3.51 26.65 -35.83
N ASN A 765 4.15 26.70 -36.99
CA ASN A 765 4.48 27.95 -37.70
C ASN A 765 3.23 28.71 -38.20
N GLN A 766 2.07 28.06 -38.28
CA GLN A 766 0.80 28.71 -38.64
C GLN A 766 -0.04 29.14 -37.43
N LYS A 767 0.01 28.40 -36.31
CA LYS A 767 -0.78 28.68 -35.09
C LYS A 767 -0.18 29.79 -34.23
N ILE A 768 1.14 29.84 -34.12
CA ILE A 768 1.83 30.78 -33.23
C ILE A 768 1.62 32.25 -33.67
N PRO A 769 1.75 32.64 -34.96
CA PRO A 769 1.48 34.01 -35.40
C PRO A 769 0.02 34.44 -35.20
N ARG A 770 -0.94 33.51 -35.37
CA ARG A 770 -2.37 33.77 -35.16
C ARG A 770 -2.70 34.04 -33.69
N ASN A 771 -2.12 33.26 -32.78
CA ASN A 771 -2.29 33.50 -31.34
C ASN A 771 -1.64 34.82 -30.89
N LEU A 772 -0.56 35.24 -31.57
CA LEU A 772 0.09 36.53 -31.34
C LEU A 772 -0.81 37.70 -31.78
N GLU A 773 -1.42 37.61 -32.97
CA GLU A 773 -2.39 38.60 -33.46
C GLU A 773 -3.62 38.68 -32.54
N GLU A 774 -4.15 37.55 -32.08
CA GLU A 774 -5.29 37.52 -31.16
C GLU A 774 -4.98 38.14 -29.79
N ASN A 775 -3.79 37.90 -29.24
CA ASN A 775 -3.38 38.49 -27.97
C ASN A 775 -3.12 39.99 -28.08
N ASN A 776 -2.48 40.44 -29.18
CA ASN A 776 -2.29 41.85 -29.47
C ASN A 776 -3.64 42.57 -29.70
N LEU A 777 -4.64 41.89 -30.28
CA LEU A 777 -6.00 42.42 -30.40
C LEU A 777 -6.70 42.56 -29.03
N LYS A 778 -6.53 41.56 -28.14
CA LYS A 778 -7.13 41.60 -26.80
C LYS A 778 -6.54 42.71 -25.93
N GLU A 779 -5.23 42.91 -25.97
CA GLU A 779 -4.57 43.99 -25.22
C GLU A 779 -4.93 45.37 -25.78
N SER A 780 -5.02 45.53 -27.11
CA SER A 780 -5.46 46.78 -27.73
C SER A 780 -6.93 47.11 -27.44
N ILE A 781 -7.83 46.12 -27.36
CA ILE A 781 -9.22 46.31 -26.93
C ILE A 781 -9.30 46.76 -25.46
N GLY A 782 -8.52 46.13 -24.57
CA GLY A 782 -8.45 46.51 -23.15
C GLY A 782 -7.95 47.95 -22.94
N LEU A 783 -7.06 48.43 -23.81
CA LEU A 783 -6.53 49.80 -23.80
C LEU A 783 -7.53 50.86 -24.29
N VAL A 784 -8.40 50.52 -25.25
CA VAL A 784 -9.49 51.41 -25.69
C VAL A 784 -10.53 51.58 -24.59
N GLU A 785 -10.77 50.54 -23.79
CA GLU A 785 -11.68 50.60 -22.64
C GLU A 785 -11.12 51.37 -21.43
N SER A 786 -9.78 51.39 -21.24
CA SER A 786 -9.13 52.15 -20.16
C SER A 786 -8.99 53.64 -20.50
N THR A 787 -8.69 53.98 -21.76
CA THR A 787 -8.53 55.37 -22.23
C THR A 787 -9.85 56.16 -22.30
N GLN A 788 -11.01 55.48 -22.32
CA GLN A 788 -12.33 56.12 -22.17
C GLN A 788 -12.68 56.48 -20.71
N LYS A 789 -11.95 55.96 -19.71
CA LYS A 789 -12.27 56.16 -18.29
C LYS A 789 -11.45 57.25 -17.59
N ASP A 790 -10.29 57.66 -18.12
CA ASP A 790 -9.51 58.78 -17.56
C ASP A 790 -8.62 59.47 -18.63
N PRO A 791 -8.93 60.70 -19.09
CA PRO A 791 -8.19 61.36 -20.18
C PRO A 791 -6.88 62.07 -19.75
N GLY A 792 -6.46 61.90 -18.49
CA GLY A 792 -5.56 62.84 -17.81
C GLY A 792 -4.05 62.69 -18.02
N ASP A 793 -3.55 61.61 -18.64
CA ASP A 793 -2.09 61.36 -18.65
C ASP A 793 -1.61 60.60 -19.91
N LEU A 794 -1.76 61.22 -21.09
CA LEU A 794 -1.64 60.55 -22.39
C LEU A 794 -0.23 60.61 -23.05
N GLY A 795 0.75 61.28 -22.43
CA GLY A 795 2.07 61.50 -23.03
C GLY A 795 3.15 60.47 -22.66
N GLU A 796 3.35 60.23 -21.36
CA GLU A 796 4.43 59.37 -20.85
C GLU A 796 4.04 57.88 -20.74
N SER A 797 2.76 57.58 -20.47
CA SER A 797 2.26 56.20 -20.38
C SER A 797 2.29 55.47 -21.73
N ASN A 798 1.97 56.16 -22.84
CA ASN A 798 1.91 55.52 -24.16
C ASN A 798 3.30 55.11 -24.69
N GLN A 799 4.35 55.88 -24.42
CA GLN A 799 5.71 55.53 -24.84
C GLN A 799 6.27 54.37 -24.02
N THR A 800 6.00 54.35 -22.71
CA THR A 800 6.41 53.25 -21.82
C THR A 800 5.74 51.93 -22.23
N ILE A 801 4.46 51.97 -22.60
CA ILE A 801 3.70 50.80 -23.04
C ILE A 801 4.16 50.30 -24.41
N LEU A 802 4.45 51.19 -25.37
CA LEU A 802 5.02 50.81 -26.67
C LEU A 802 6.36 50.08 -26.50
N ASN A 803 7.22 50.57 -25.60
CA ASN A 803 8.51 49.93 -25.32
C ASN A 803 8.34 48.53 -24.69
N VAL A 804 7.34 48.33 -23.82
CA VAL A 804 7.04 47.01 -23.22
C VAL A 804 6.48 46.03 -24.26
N LEU A 805 5.62 46.50 -25.17
CA LEU A 805 5.12 45.69 -26.28
C LEU A 805 6.25 45.29 -27.25
N GLU A 806 7.18 46.20 -27.52
CA GLU A 806 8.34 45.95 -28.37
C GLU A 806 9.32 44.95 -27.73
N GLU A 807 9.59 45.07 -26.43
CA GLU A 807 10.41 44.10 -25.68
C GLU A 807 9.76 42.71 -25.61
N ASN A 808 8.44 42.63 -25.39
CA ASN A 808 7.73 41.35 -25.33
C ASN A 808 7.71 40.66 -26.71
N ASN A 809 7.49 41.42 -27.78
CA ASN A 809 7.56 40.89 -29.15
C ASN A 809 8.98 40.41 -29.49
N GLN A 810 10.04 41.11 -29.05
CA GLN A 810 11.42 40.64 -29.22
C GLN A 810 11.72 39.36 -28.43
N LYS A 811 11.32 39.28 -27.15
CA LYS A 811 11.53 38.08 -26.32
C LYS A 811 10.82 36.86 -26.89
N GLN A 812 9.60 37.03 -27.39
CA GLN A 812 8.86 35.94 -28.04
C GLN A 812 9.45 35.56 -29.40
N SER A 813 9.91 36.52 -30.20
CA SER A 813 10.60 36.24 -31.47
C SER A 813 11.87 35.41 -31.25
N ASN A 814 12.69 35.78 -30.25
CA ASN A 814 13.91 35.05 -29.92
C ASN A 814 13.59 33.64 -29.39
N GLY A 815 12.56 33.49 -28.55
CA GLY A 815 12.13 32.17 -28.06
C GLY A 815 11.60 31.26 -29.17
N ILE A 816 10.96 31.81 -30.21
CA ILE A 816 10.54 31.05 -31.40
C ILE A 816 11.76 30.59 -32.21
N GLU A 817 12.75 31.46 -32.38
CA GLU A 817 13.98 31.14 -33.11
C GLU A 817 14.80 30.05 -32.41
N GLU A 818 14.97 30.13 -31.08
CA GLU A 818 15.63 29.12 -30.27
C GLU A 818 14.90 27.76 -30.31
N ASN A 819 13.56 27.78 -30.24
CA ASN A 819 12.77 26.54 -30.26
C ASN A 819 12.81 25.86 -31.65
N ASN A 820 12.85 26.65 -32.73
CA ASN A 820 13.02 26.14 -34.09
C ASN A 820 14.43 25.56 -34.30
N GLN A 821 15.47 26.22 -33.77
CA GLN A 821 16.85 25.69 -33.81
C GLN A 821 16.98 24.38 -33.02
N LYS A 822 16.34 24.30 -31.84
CA LYS A 822 16.34 23.08 -31.02
C LYS A 822 15.66 21.91 -31.73
N LYS A 823 14.45 22.12 -32.27
CA LYS A 823 13.75 21.08 -33.05
C LYS A 823 14.53 20.63 -34.28
N GLN A 824 15.22 21.55 -34.95
CA GLN A 824 16.05 21.22 -36.11
C GLN A 824 17.28 20.39 -35.71
N SER A 825 17.90 20.70 -34.56
CA SER A 825 18.96 19.88 -33.98
C SER A 825 18.48 18.49 -33.57
N ASP A 826 17.26 18.37 -33.02
CA ASP A 826 16.68 17.08 -32.60
C ASP A 826 16.42 16.18 -33.83
N ILE A 827 15.93 16.76 -34.93
CA ILE A 827 15.77 16.07 -36.23
C ILE A 827 17.12 15.57 -36.76
N GLU A 828 18.17 16.40 -36.70
CA GLU A 828 19.51 16.02 -37.17
C GLU A 828 20.13 14.90 -36.30
N ASN A 829 19.93 14.94 -34.99
CA ASN A 829 20.43 13.92 -34.06
C ASN A 829 19.69 12.58 -34.23
N ASN A 830 18.36 12.60 -34.32
CA ASN A 830 17.56 11.38 -34.56
C ASN A 830 17.91 10.71 -35.90
N ASN A 831 18.15 11.51 -36.95
CA ASN A 831 18.58 10.99 -38.25
C ASN A 831 20.00 10.41 -38.21
N LYS A 832 20.86 10.88 -37.30
CA LYS A 832 22.22 10.38 -37.12
C LYS A 832 22.24 9.07 -36.34
N GLU A 833 21.42 8.95 -35.30
CA GLU A 833 21.28 7.75 -34.47
C GLU A 833 20.68 6.60 -35.30
N LYS A 834 19.57 6.83 -36.01
CA LYS A 834 18.97 5.80 -36.89
C LYS A 834 19.84 5.40 -38.08
N ARG A 835 20.72 6.29 -38.58
CA ARG A 835 21.73 5.92 -39.58
C ARG A 835 22.80 4.99 -38.99
N SER A 836 23.15 5.19 -37.73
CA SER A 836 24.05 4.28 -37.01
C SER A 836 23.41 2.89 -36.87
N ASP A 837 22.13 2.83 -36.51
CA ASP A 837 21.40 1.56 -36.37
C ASP A 837 21.26 0.81 -37.70
N LEU A 838 21.02 1.53 -38.80
CA LEU A 838 21.01 0.98 -40.16
C LEU A 838 22.40 0.50 -40.63
N GLU A 839 23.48 1.15 -40.20
CA GLU A 839 24.85 0.71 -40.48
C GLU A 839 25.26 -0.50 -39.61
N GLU A 840 24.67 -0.66 -38.43
CA GLU A 840 24.88 -1.80 -37.54
C GLU A 840 24.09 -3.04 -37.98
N ASN A 841 22.84 -2.87 -38.42
CA ASN A 841 22.02 -3.94 -38.98
C ASN A 841 22.49 -4.46 -40.35
N ASN A 842 23.32 -3.69 -41.06
CA ASN A 842 23.92 -4.10 -42.34
C ASN A 842 25.29 -4.80 -42.20
N LYS A 843 25.87 -4.86 -41.00
CA LYS A 843 27.10 -5.61 -40.69
C LYS A 843 26.78 -7.00 -40.19
#